data_AF-A0A5N5KI32-F1
#
_entry.id   AF-A0A5N5KI32-F1
#
_cell.length_a   1.000
_cell.length_b   1.000
_cell.length_c   1.000
_cell.angle_alpha   90.00
_cell.angle_beta   90.00
_cell.angle_gamma   90.00
#
_symmetry.space_group_name_H-M   'P 1'
#
loop_
_entity.id
_entity.type
_entity.pdbx_description
1 polymer ?
#
loop_
_entity_poly.entity_id
_entity_poly.type
_entity_poly.pdbx_seq_one_letter_code
_entity_poly.pdbx_strand_id
1 'polypeptide(L)'
;MARKKLASCCFKLLLLTSLIAWSTVLSLDSSPGKQSEELSIGGIVDLTTHIGKEERAAMQVAIEDLFSGVDLNSPTLLVKDSRGEPTRAVSSAKILIKKNHVAAIVGLRTWPETFFVAEVGNKSKVPIISLSNEVPSWSDSNRPFLVNAARGQFAQMKAVADIISSWKWRKVNVIYEDINSAVSGIVPYLISALQDAGAEISELLPLTPTLSDRSLSESLRNVKNGQCRVQIVHASAPLATKIFRNAKRIGMMEKEFVWITTVDTMNLIDTFDTSIISSMQGVLGVKSYYSNSTEKFQQFHLKFNSKFRELYPREPFYEPCVYALQAYDAMRAVSLALKDGVNSSKSFRNSTNNSLMLSISGEKIVSRISESNFQGLAGAFNFQKGILSRERIFRIINVVGRSYREIGYWTEKLGFSESTGAASKYSKSMSRLGQVSWPGHPWSVPRGWAVPTSAEPLKIGVPASNPHREFVDIVYDQFGRGIVVKGFSINVFDATLKFLPYHLPHIFVPFNGTYDSLVEQVKLQNYDAVVADTAIVAKRFQCGEFSQPYADSGLQMLIIVRTKNINRAWLFTKPFSTSMWITIGIINIYNGFVVWLIERNDERNRDAEIRRGSLLKQIGYMLYSAFKTLFSLNVDNLSSNLSRIVMVVWLFLALVLTQSFTASLSAIFSDQGNDPATVDVETLRKTGAKIGCDGGSFVVAYLRDVLNIHHDNIVRIYSGDDYAQALINEEIAAAYLEVPYLKVFLAKYCKGFTTSGPIYKVGGSGFVSIVSPLTP
;
A
#
# COMPACT_ATOMS: atom_id res chain seq x y z
N MET A 1 130.46 1.16 -10.05
CA MET A 1 129.28 1.63 -10.83
C MET A 1 128.05 0.71 -10.64
N ALA A 2 127.70 0.33 -9.39
CA ALA A 2 126.57 -0.59 -9.12
C ALA A 2 125.72 -0.24 -7.87
N ARG A 3 125.93 0.93 -7.26
CA ARG A 3 125.13 1.41 -6.10
C ARG A 3 124.18 2.57 -6.40
N LYS A 4 124.21 3.16 -7.61
CA LYS A 4 123.34 4.28 -7.99
C LYS A 4 122.04 3.90 -8.74
N LYS A 5 121.85 2.63 -9.12
CA LYS A 5 120.62 2.18 -9.82
C LYS A 5 119.56 1.53 -8.92
N LEU A 6 119.87 1.12 -7.70
CA LEU A 6 118.87 0.58 -6.76
C LEU A 6 118.05 1.69 -6.05
N ALA A 7 118.66 2.84 -5.78
CA ALA A 7 117.99 3.95 -5.10
C ALA A 7 116.90 4.62 -5.97
N SER A 8 117.04 4.60 -7.30
CA SER A 8 116.03 5.17 -8.21
C SER A 8 114.79 4.29 -8.36
N CYS A 9 114.93 2.96 -8.18
CA CYS A 9 113.80 2.03 -8.25
C CYS A 9 112.97 2.07 -6.97
N CYS A 10 113.60 2.13 -5.79
CA CYS A 10 112.90 2.29 -4.52
C CYS A 10 112.18 3.64 -4.41
N PHE A 11 112.74 4.72 -4.97
CA PHE A 11 112.08 6.03 -4.96
C PHE A 11 110.85 6.09 -5.88
N LYS A 12 110.87 5.39 -7.02
CA LYS A 12 109.70 5.26 -7.89
C LYS A 12 108.61 4.36 -7.31
N LEU A 13 108.99 3.32 -6.54
CA LEU A 13 108.03 2.45 -5.85
C LEU A 13 107.37 3.15 -4.64
N LEU A 14 108.13 3.98 -3.91
CA LEU A 14 107.61 4.81 -2.81
C LEU A 14 106.71 5.95 -3.29
N LEU A 15 106.98 6.53 -4.47
CA LEU A 15 106.09 7.51 -5.09
C LEU A 15 104.78 6.87 -5.57
N LEU A 16 104.84 5.64 -6.13
CA LEU A 16 103.63 4.91 -6.55
C LEU A 16 102.76 4.50 -5.35
N THR A 17 103.35 4.08 -4.23
CA THR A 17 102.59 3.75 -3.01
C THR A 17 102.05 4.99 -2.31
N SER A 18 102.71 6.15 -2.40
CA SER A 18 102.17 7.42 -1.88
C SER A 18 101.01 7.98 -2.73
N LEU A 19 101.03 7.76 -4.06
CA LEU A 19 99.93 8.16 -4.95
C LEU A 19 98.71 7.24 -4.83
N ILE A 20 98.90 5.96 -4.49
CA ILE A 20 97.79 5.03 -4.16
C ILE A 20 97.27 5.30 -2.73
N ALA A 21 98.11 5.78 -1.81
CA ALA A 21 97.68 6.23 -0.48
C ALA A 21 96.90 7.57 -0.53
N TRP A 22 97.20 8.47 -1.47
CA TRP A 22 96.41 9.69 -1.65
C TRP A 22 95.11 9.50 -2.44
N SER A 23 95.00 8.49 -3.31
CA SER A 23 93.69 8.13 -3.91
C SER A 23 92.77 7.37 -2.95
N THR A 24 93.32 6.75 -1.89
CA THR A 24 92.56 6.09 -0.82
C THR A 24 92.24 7.00 0.37
N VAL A 25 92.90 8.16 0.51
CA VAL A 25 92.61 9.14 1.58
C VAL A 25 91.72 10.31 1.11
N LEU A 26 91.59 10.56 -0.20
CA LEU A 26 90.55 11.46 -0.76
C LEU A 26 89.21 10.76 -1.06
N SER A 27 89.04 9.52 -0.61
CA SER A 27 87.77 8.77 -0.68
C SER A 27 87.16 8.46 0.69
N LEU A 28 87.67 9.06 1.77
CA LEU A 28 87.11 8.99 3.12
C LEU A 28 86.88 10.40 3.70
N ASP A 29 86.07 11.18 3.00
CA ASP A 29 85.11 12.06 3.68
C ASP A 29 83.86 12.21 2.80
N SER A 30 83.32 11.07 2.37
CA SER A 30 81.87 11.00 2.30
C SER A 30 81.43 10.63 3.71
N SER A 31 80.94 11.61 4.46
CA SER A 31 79.84 11.34 5.40
C SER A 31 78.93 10.33 4.68
N PRO A 32 78.42 9.25 5.29
CA PRO A 32 77.41 8.45 4.64
C PRO A 32 76.37 9.44 4.18
N GLY A 33 76.31 9.69 2.86
CA GLY A 33 75.37 10.62 2.30
C GLY A 33 74.07 10.12 2.87
N LYS A 34 73.38 10.96 3.66
CA LYS A 34 72.02 10.67 4.07
C LYS A 34 71.34 10.26 2.78
N GLN A 35 71.12 8.95 2.57
CA GLN A 35 70.08 8.50 1.68
C GLN A 35 68.86 9.11 2.33
N SER A 36 68.44 10.24 1.78
CA SER A 36 67.14 10.80 2.07
C SER A 36 66.19 9.66 1.74
N GLU A 37 65.69 8.96 2.77
CA GLU A 37 64.62 7.99 2.58
C GLU A 37 63.48 8.78 1.93
N GLU A 38 63.31 8.59 0.61
CA GLU A 38 62.23 9.21 -0.14
C GLU A 38 60.92 8.81 0.53
N LEU A 39 60.15 9.81 0.95
CA LEU A 39 58.86 9.60 1.57
C LEU A 39 57.96 8.85 0.59
N SER A 40 57.41 7.70 0.97
CA SER A 40 56.58 6.90 0.08
C SER A 40 55.18 6.67 0.65
N ILE A 41 54.18 6.65 -0.23
CA ILE A 41 52.78 6.35 0.11
C ILE A 41 52.39 5.09 -0.66
N GLY A 42 51.75 4.15 0.01
CA GLY A 42 51.24 2.93 -0.61
C GLY A 42 49.85 3.14 -1.20
N GLY A 43 49.60 2.58 -2.38
CA GLY A 43 48.26 2.42 -2.94
C GLY A 43 47.93 0.93 -3.09
N ILE A 44 46.76 0.48 -2.65
CA ILE A 44 46.26 -0.87 -2.94
C ILE A 44 44.88 -0.77 -3.57
N VAL A 45 44.81 -1.04 -4.88
CA VAL A 45 43.58 -0.89 -5.67
C VAL A 45 43.44 -2.08 -6.63
N ASP A 46 42.22 -2.35 -7.10
CA ASP A 46 41.97 -3.39 -8.09
C ASP A 46 42.16 -2.85 -9.52
N LEU A 47 43.35 -3.06 -10.08
CA LEU A 47 43.70 -2.56 -11.41
C LEU A 47 43.05 -3.35 -12.55
N THR A 48 42.29 -4.41 -12.25
CA THR A 48 41.47 -5.11 -13.24
C THR A 48 40.15 -4.38 -13.52
N THR A 49 39.69 -3.55 -12.59
CA THR A 49 38.46 -2.78 -12.70
C THR A 49 38.70 -1.37 -13.22
N HIS A 50 37.68 -0.77 -13.85
CA HIS A 50 37.74 0.65 -14.24
C HIS A 50 37.88 1.56 -13.01
N ILE A 51 37.12 1.26 -11.93
CA ILE A 51 37.20 1.98 -10.65
C ILE A 51 38.64 2.06 -10.12
N GLY A 52 39.34 0.92 -9.99
CA GLY A 52 40.69 0.93 -9.42
C GLY A 52 41.73 1.65 -10.30
N LYS A 53 41.53 1.68 -11.62
CA LYS A 53 42.33 2.48 -12.54
C LYS A 53 42.11 3.98 -12.32
N GLU A 54 40.85 4.40 -12.12
CA GLU A 54 40.51 5.79 -11.82
C GLU A 54 41.09 6.21 -10.48
N GLU A 55 40.94 5.38 -9.45
CA GLU A 55 41.49 5.61 -8.11
C GLU A 55 43.00 5.88 -8.17
N ARG A 56 43.75 5.04 -8.90
CA ARG A 56 45.20 5.23 -9.08
C ARG A 56 45.53 6.57 -9.73
N ALA A 57 44.86 6.90 -10.84
CA ALA A 57 45.12 8.15 -11.55
C ALA A 57 44.78 9.36 -10.68
N ALA A 58 43.65 9.32 -9.96
CA ALA A 58 43.21 10.37 -9.07
C ALA A 58 44.15 10.58 -7.87
N MET A 59 44.65 9.48 -7.27
CA MET A 59 45.67 9.56 -6.22
C MET A 59 46.96 10.22 -6.71
N GLN A 60 47.40 9.92 -7.95
CA GLN A 60 48.59 10.52 -8.52
C GLN A 60 48.41 12.03 -8.78
N VAL A 61 47.26 12.43 -9.32
CA VAL A 61 46.92 13.85 -9.52
C VAL A 61 46.86 14.60 -8.19
N ALA A 62 46.34 13.99 -7.11
CA ALA A 62 46.30 14.62 -5.79
C ALA A 62 47.70 14.95 -5.23
N ILE A 63 48.68 14.07 -5.46
CA ILE A 63 50.08 14.29 -5.06
C ILE A 63 50.69 15.40 -5.92
N GLU A 64 50.52 15.34 -7.24
CA GLU A 64 51.02 16.35 -8.18
C GLU A 64 50.44 17.75 -7.87
N ASP A 65 49.17 17.83 -7.47
CA ASP A 65 48.51 19.08 -7.09
C ASP A 65 49.10 19.71 -5.82
N LEU A 66 49.44 18.91 -4.81
CA LEU A 66 49.90 19.43 -3.51
C LEU A 66 51.41 19.72 -3.47
N PHE A 67 52.19 19.01 -4.29
CA PHE A 67 53.65 19.04 -4.31
C PHE A 67 54.22 19.55 -5.65
N SER A 68 53.44 20.32 -6.43
CA SER A 68 53.91 20.97 -7.65
C SER A 68 54.91 22.10 -7.37
N GLY A 69 56.20 21.76 -7.25
CA GLY A 69 57.32 22.68 -7.05
C GLY A 69 58.66 21.96 -6.92
N VAL A 70 59.78 22.71 -6.81
CA VAL A 70 61.14 22.20 -6.54
C VAL A 70 61.28 21.74 -5.07
N ASP A 71 60.24 21.10 -4.52
CA ASP A 71 60.29 20.51 -3.19
C ASP A 71 61.00 19.16 -3.30
N LEU A 72 62.23 19.08 -2.80
CA LEU A 72 63.04 17.85 -2.75
C LEU A 72 62.40 16.68 -1.94
N ASN A 73 61.21 16.88 -1.36
CA ASN A 73 60.50 15.94 -0.49
C ASN A 73 59.11 15.50 -1.03
N SER A 74 58.85 15.59 -2.33
CA SER A 74 57.59 15.06 -2.91
C SER A 74 57.47 13.56 -2.65
N PRO A 75 56.34 13.06 -2.08
CA PRO A 75 56.20 11.65 -1.80
C PRO A 75 55.97 10.82 -3.07
N THR A 76 56.59 9.65 -3.15
CA THR A 76 56.41 8.70 -4.26
C THR A 76 55.22 7.77 -3.99
N LEU A 77 54.29 7.66 -4.94
CA LEU A 77 53.15 6.73 -4.86
C LEU A 77 53.52 5.33 -5.37
N LEU A 78 53.46 4.34 -4.49
CA LEU A 78 53.74 2.94 -4.80
C LEU A 78 52.44 2.12 -4.81
N VAL A 79 51.90 1.88 -6.02
CA VAL A 79 50.64 1.16 -6.19
C VAL A 79 50.88 -0.35 -6.35
N LYS A 80 50.05 -1.16 -5.67
CA LYS A 80 49.95 -2.61 -5.82
C LYS A 80 48.54 -3.00 -6.23
N ASP A 81 48.47 -4.02 -7.09
CA ASP A 81 47.22 -4.56 -7.61
C ASP A 81 46.66 -5.64 -6.67
N SER A 82 45.47 -5.41 -6.12
CA SER A 82 44.79 -6.41 -5.29
C SER A 82 44.04 -7.45 -6.12
N ARG A 83 43.64 -7.12 -7.35
CA ARG A 83 42.71 -7.91 -8.19
C ARG A 83 41.41 -8.31 -7.47
N GLY A 84 40.99 -7.53 -6.48
CA GLY A 84 39.81 -7.81 -5.64
C GLY A 84 40.01 -8.95 -4.63
N GLU A 85 41.23 -9.49 -4.48
CA GLU A 85 41.51 -10.64 -3.61
C GLU A 85 42.07 -10.20 -2.25
N PRO A 86 41.40 -10.49 -1.11
CA PRO A 86 41.86 -10.05 0.20
C PRO A 86 43.24 -10.60 0.59
N THR A 87 43.55 -11.84 0.20
CA THR A 87 44.86 -12.47 0.46
C THR A 87 46.00 -11.76 -0.27
N ARG A 88 45.76 -11.30 -1.50
CA ARG A 88 46.69 -10.47 -2.28
C ARG A 88 46.82 -9.05 -1.74
N ALA A 89 45.72 -8.45 -1.29
CA ALA A 89 45.76 -7.15 -0.64
C ALA A 89 46.67 -7.19 0.61
N VAL A 90 46.55 -8.24 1.43
CA VAL A 90 47.41 -8.46 2.60
C VAL A 90 48.89 -8.65 2.23
N SER A 91 49.18 -9.46 1.21
CA SER A 91 50.58 -9.69 0.79
C SER A 91 51.20 -8.39 0.25
N SER A 92 50.43 -7.62 -0.52
CA SER A 92 50.82 -6.29 -1.01
C SER A 92 51.07 -5.31 0.12
N ALA A 93 50.20 -5.25 1.13
CA ALA A 93 50.40 -4.41 2.30
C ALA A 93 51.67 -4.78 3.07
N LYS A 94 51.94 -6.08 3.28
CA LYS A 94 53.18 -6.54 3.92
C LYS A 94 54.42 -6.12 3.14
N ILE A 95 54.38 -6.16 1.80
CA ILE A 95 55.48 -5.69 0.95
C ILE A 95 55.69 -4.19 1.11
N LEU A 96 54.62 -3.40 0.98
CA LEU A 96 54.69 -1.94 1.09
C LEU A 96 55.23 -1.49 2.46
N ILE A 97 54.79 -2.13 3.54
CA ILE A 97 55.21 -1.79 4.90
C ILE A 97 56.64 -2.25 5.18
N LYS A 98 56.97 -3.51 4.87
CA LYS A 98 58.28 -4.09 5.25
C LYS A 98 59.42 -3.69 4.31
N LYS A 99 59.17 -3.60 3.00
CA LYS A 99 60.21 -3.37 1.99
C LYS A 99 60.30 -1.92 1.54
N ASN A 100 59.17 -1.22 1.50
CA ASN A 100 59.10 0.13 0.94
C ASN A 100 58.95 1.23 2.00
N HIS A 101 58.72 0.85 3.26
CA HIS A 101 58.59 1.79 4.39
C HIS A 101 57.55 2.90 4.14
N VAL A 102 56.39 2.53 3.58
CA VAL A 102 55.34 3.51 3.27
C VAL A 102 54.78 4.16 4.53
N ALA A 103 54.59 5.48 4.47
CA ALA A 103 54.06 6.26 5.59
C ALA A 103 52.58 6.00 5.87
N ALA A 104 51.81 5.67 4.82
CA ALA A 104 50.40 5.31 4.87
C ALA A 104 50.02 4.44 3.66
N ILE A 105 48.88 3.74 3.73
CA ILE A 105 48.31 3.00 2.61
C ILE A 105 46.90 3.53 2.32
N VAL A 106 46.61 3.87 1.07
CA VAL A 106 45.30 4.34 0.59
C VAL A 106 44.71 3.32 -0.40
N GLY A 107 43.41 3.03 -0.32
CA GLY A 107 42.71 2.20 -1.30
C GLY A 107 41.74 1.23 -0.64
N LEU A 108 41.67 -0.02 -1.13
CA LEU A 108 40.83 -1.10 -0.57
C LEU A 108 39.33 -0.78 -0.66
N ARG A 109 38.74 -1.04 -1.83
CA ARG A 109 37.34 -0.71 -2.13
C ARG A 109 36.34 -1.67 -1.48
N THR A 110 36.77 -2.89 -1.16
CA THR A 110 35.90 -3.89 -0.52
C THR A 110 36.19 -4.00 0.97
N TRP A 111 35.15 -4.31 1.76
CA TRP A 111 35.32 -4.54 3.19
C TRP A 111 36.22 -5.73 3.50
N PRO A 112 36.14 -6.89 2.82
CA PRO A 112 37.06 -7.99 3.05
C PRO A 112 38.54 -7.61 2.87
N GLU A 113 38.89 -6.88 1.81
CA GLU A 113 40.27 -6.38 1.64
C GLU A 113 40.66 -5.43 2.77
N THR A 114 39.78 -4.47 3.09
CA THR A 114 39.99 -3.49 4.16
C THR A 114 40.23 -4.16 5.50
N PHE A 115 39.38 -5.11 5.88
CA PHE A 115 39.42 -5.78 7.17
C PHE A 115 40.77 -6.47 7.42
N PHE A 116 41.25 -7.26 6.46
CA PHE A 116 42.50 -7.99 6.61
C PHE A 116 43.74 -7.11 6.50
N VAL A 117 43.72 -6.07 5.66
CA VAL A 117 44.86 -5.13 5.55
C VAL A 117 44.94 -4.22 6.79
N ALA A 118 43.80 -3.79 7.34
CA ALA A 118 43.74 -3.01 8.57
C ALA A 118 44.37 -3.75 9.76
N GLU A 119 44.24 -5.08 9.82
CA GLU A 119 44.91 -5.91 10.84
C GLU A 119 46.44 -5.83 10.74
N VAL A 120 46.99 -5.80 9.52
CA VAL A 120 48.43 -5.62 9.28
C VAL A 120 48.87 -4.18 9.61
N GLY A 121 48.06 -3.19 9.23
CA GLY A 121 48.27 -1.77 9.53
C GLY A 121 48.35 -1.53 11.04
N ASN A 122 47.38 -2.03 11.80
CA ASN A 122 47.37 -1.90 13.27
C ASN A 122 48.61 -2.52 13.93
N LYS A 123 49.03 -3.72 13.49
CA LYS A 123 50.23 -4.39 14.03
C LYS A 123 51.53 -3.65 13.73
N SER A 124 51.57 -2.91 12.63
CA SER A 124 52.73 -2.12 12.19
C SER A 124 52.61 -0.63 12.53
N LYS A 125 51.48 -0.21 13.13
CA LYS A 125 51.12 1.20 13.33
C LYS A 125 51.10 2.03 12.04
N VAL A 126 50.89 1.41 10.89
CA VAL A 126 50.78 2.12 9.59
C VAL A 126 49.31 2.49 9.33
N PRO A 127 49.00 3.77 9.10
CA PRO A 127 47.65 4.22 8.77
C PRO A 127 47.13 3.56 7.48
N ILE A 128 45.93 3.00 7.54
CA ILE A 128 45.20 2.43 6.42
C ILE A 128 43.98 3.32 6.15
N ILE A 129 43.95 3.96 4.99
CA ILE A 129 42.87 4.83 4.53
C ILE A 129 42.04 4.03 3.54
N SER A 130 40.90 3.51 4.01
CA SER A 130 40.01 2.67 3.24
C SER A 130 39.07 3.50 2.34
N LEU A 131 38.79 2.97 1.15
CA LEU A 131 37.77 3.47 0.23
C LEU A 131 36.54 2.55 0.21
N SER A 132 36.32 1.76 1.27
CA SER A 132 35.19 0.83 1.36
C SER A 132 33.86 1.54 1.53
N ASN A 133 32.94 1.31 0.59
CA ASN A 133 31.59 1.87 0.63
C ASN A 133 30.73 1.25 1.75
N GLU A 134 31.04 0.01 2.11
CA GLU A 134 30.36 -0.74 3.17
C GLU A 134 31.30 -0.89 4.35
N VAL A 135 30.91 -0.27 5.47
CA VAL A 135 31.63 -0.39 6.72
C VAL A 135 30.65 -0.84 7.79
N PRO A 136 30.85 -2.02 8.41
CA PRO A 136 29.99 -2.50 9.47
C PRO A 136 30.00 -1.52 10.65
N SER A 137 28.87 -1.38 11.34
CA SER A 137 28.74 -0.48 12.50
C SER A 137 29.72 -0.77 13.65
N TRP A 138 30.28 -1.98 13.72
CA TRP A 138 31.25 -2.43 14.72
C TRP A 138 32.72 -2.26 14.31
N SER A 139 33.02 -1.76 13.10
CA SER A 139 34.39 -1.64 12.59
C SER A 139 35.32 -0.77 13.44
N ASP A 140 34.75 0.26 14.06
CA ASP A 140 35.50 1.41 14.61
C ASP A 140 36.09 1.15 15.99
N SER A 141 35.55 0.18 16.75
CA SER A 141 35.93 0.01 18.16
C SER A 141 37.27 -0.70 18.38
N ASN A 142 37.82 -1.43 17.39
CA ASN A 142 38.99 -2.28 17.57
C ASN A 142 40.19 -1.97 16.64
N ARG A 143 40.18 -0.88 15.85
CA ARG A 143 41.22 -0.61 14.83
C ARG A 143 41.65 0.87 14.75
N PRO A 144 42.54 1.35 15.64
CA PRO A 144 42.88 2.78 15.71
C PRO A 144 43.67 3.32 14.50
N PHE A 145 44.28 2.47 13.67
CA PHE A 145 45.00 2.90 12.46
C PHE A 145 44.17 2.75 11.17
N LEU A 146 42.88 2.45 11.27
CA LEU A 146 41.97 2.41 10.14
C LEU A 146 41.15 3.71 10.08
N VAL A 147 41.19 4.38 8.93
CA VAL A 147 40.34 5.54 8.65
C VAL A 147 39.53 5.23 7.39
N ASN A 148 38.21 5.27 7.46
CA ASN A 148 37.38 5.13 6.25
C ASN A 148 37.17 6.49 5.58
N ALA A 149 37.69 6.65 4.37
CA ALA A 149 37.58 7.86 3.56
C ALA A 149 36.51 7.76 2.46
N ALA A 150 35.82 6.62 2.35
CA ALA A 150 34.62 6.51 1.52
C ALA A 150 33.37 7.02 2.25
N ARG A 151 32.41 7.53 1.48
CA ARG A 151 31.14 8.02 2.01
C ARG A 151 30.16 6.86 2.17
N GLY A 152 29.53 6.77 3.34
CA GLY A 152 28.54 5.73 3.62
C GLY A 152 27.33 5.85 2.68
N GLN A 153 26.96 4.73 2.05
CA GLN A 153 25.93 4.71 1.01
C GLN A 153 24.53 4.33 1.52
N PHE A 154 24.36 4.02 2.80
CA PHE A 154 23.09 3.54 3.37
C PHE A 154 21.90 4.51 3.17
N ALA A 155 22.17 5.82 3.13
CA ALA A 155 21.13 6.83 2.93
C ALA A 155 20.42 6.70 1.57
N GLN A 156 21.06 6.08 0.58
CA GLN A 156 20.43 5.82 -0.72
C GLN A 156 19.20 4.92 -0.60
N MET A 157 19.17 4.00 0.38
CA MET A 157 18.04 3.06 0.53
C MET A 157 16.77 3.79 0.97
N LYS A 158 16.92 4.87 1.74
CA LYS A 158 15.81 5.79 2.03
C LYS A 158 15.35 6.54 0.79
N ALA A 159 16.28 6.96 -0.08
CA ALA A 159 15.91 7.57 -1.36
C ALA A 159 15.11 6.60 -2.23
N VAL A 160 15.55 5.33 -2.34
CA VAL A 160 14.80 4.27 -3.06
C VAL A 160 13.42 4.03 -2.44
N ALA A 161 13.31 3.99 -1.12
CA ALA A 161 12.02 3.83 -0.44
C ALA A 161 11.08 5.03 -0.66
N ASP A 162 11.59 6.26 -0.62
CA ASP A 162 10.82 7.48 -0.91
C ASP A 162 10.35 7.55 -2.38
N ILE A 163 11.17 7.01 -3.31
CA ILE A 163 10.78 6.82 -4.73
C ILE A 163 9.56 5.89 -4.78
N ILE A 164 9.59 4.76 -4.08
CA ILE A 164 8.48 3.79 -4.05
C ILE A 164 7.21 4.39 -3.41
N SER A 165 7.37 5.09 -2.29
CA SER A 165 6.28 5.76 -1.58
C SER A 165 5.59 6.82 -2.45
N SER A 166 6.36 7.51 -3.32
CA SER A 166 5.83 8.56 -4.21
C SER A 166 4.69 8.09 -5.12
N TRP A 167 4.67 6.80 -5.50
CA TRP A 167 3.63 6.20 -6.33
C TRP A 167 2.79 5.13 -5.61
N LYS A 168 2.91 5.04 -4.28
CA LYS A 168 2.12 4.14 -3.41
C LYS A 168 2.22 2.66 -3.78
N TRP A 169 3.35 2.21 -4.32
CA TRP A 169 3.56 0.79 -4.55
C TRP A 169 3.83 0.08 -3.21
N ARG A 170 3.00 -0.92 -2.88
CA ARG A 170 3.08 -1.66 -1.60
C ARG A 170 3.90 -2.94 -1.67
N LYS A 171 4.21 -3.42 -2.87
CA LYS A 171 4.94 -4.67 -3.09
C LYS A 171 6.08 -4.43 -4.06
N VAL A 172 7.27 -4.89 -3.69
CA VAL A 172 8.49 -4.76 -4.50
C VAL A 172 9.28 -6.06 -4.52
N ASN A 173 10.00 -6.29 -5.60
CA ASN A 173 10.98 -7.36 -5.71
C ASN A 173 12.38 -6.75 -5.57
N VAL A 174 13.26 -7.43 -4.85
CA VAL A 174 14.64 -6.97 -4.64
C VAL A 174 15.59 -7.96 -5.28
N ILE A 175 16.34 -7.52 -6.28
CA ILE A 175 17.39 -8.26 -6.96
C ILE A 175 18.71 -7.68 -6.48
N TYR A 176 19.51 -8.49 -5.79
CA TYR A 176 20.77 -8.01 -5.22
C TYR A 176 21.94 -8.94 -5.48
N GLU A 177 23.14 -8.36 -5.51
CA GLU A 177 24.36 -9.13 -5.64
C GLU A 177 24.71 -9.82 -4.31
N ASP A 178 24.70 -11.16 -4.33
CA ASP A 178 25.12 -11.98 -3.21
C ASP A 178 26.64 -12.07 -3.20
N ILE A 179 27.23 -11.05 -2.61
CA ILE A 179 28.65 -11.03 -2.28
C ILE A 179 28.74 -11.81 -0.97
N ASN A 180 29.18 -13.08 -1.03
CA ASN A 180 29.43 -14.05 0.06
C ASN A 180 30.19 -13.53 1.31
N SER A 181 30.39 -12.23 1.45
CA SER A 181 30.64 -11.57 2.72
C SER A 181 29.47 -11.83 3.69
N ALA A 182 29.78 -12.28 4.89
CA ALA A 182 28.85 -12.33 6.03
C ALA A 182 28.33 -10.92 6.46
N VAL A 183 28.52 -9.90 5.62
CA VAL A 183 28.34 -8.48 5.85
C VAL A 183 27.66 -7.85 4.62
N SER A 184 26.56 -8.43 4.13
CA SER A 184 25.64 -7.65 3.29
C SER A 184 24.89 -6.67 4.20
N GLY A 185 25.57 -5.59 4.58
CA GLY A 185 25.05 -4.62 5.53
C GLY A 185 23.85 -3.87 4.98
N ILE A 186 23.69 -3.80 3.66
CA ILE A 186 22.77 -2.87 3.00
C ILE A 186 21.34 -3.40 2.84
N VAL A 187 21.16 -4.72 2.72
CA VAL A 187 19.83 -5.35 2.60
C VAL A 187 18.96 -5.08 3.85
N PRO A 188 19.46 -5.21 5.09
CA PRO A 188 18.71 -4.81 6.29
C PRO A 188 18.28 -3.34 6.29
N TYR A 189 19.14 -2.42 5.82
CA TYR A 189 18.75 -1.00 5.72
C TYR A 189 17.67 -0.77 4.66
N LEU A 190 17.71 -1.51 3.54
CA LEU A 190 16.65 -1.46 2.53
C LEU A 190 15.33 -1.99 3.08
N ILE A 191 15.34 -3.13 3.78
CA ILE A 191 14.14 -3.70 4.42
C ILE A 191 13.51 -2.67 5.38
N SER A 192 14.32 -2.10 6.27
CA SER A 192 13.85 -1.08 7.22
C SER A 192 13.29 0.16 6.49
N ALA A 193 13.95 0.64 5.45
CA ALA A 193 13.49 1.80 4.69
C ALA A 193 12.17 1.52 3.93
N LEU A 194 12.02 0.32 3.37
CA LEU A 194 10.78 -0.09 2.69
C LEU A 194 9.61 -0.22 3.67
N GLN A 195 9.85 -0.79 4.85
CA GLN A 195 8.85 -0.89 5.93
C GLN A 195 8.39 0.50 6.39
N ASP A 196 9.32 1.43 6.60
CA ASP A 196 9.00 2.83 6.94
C ASP A 196 8.15 3.51 5.85
N ALA A 197 8.33 3.11 4.59
CA ALA A 197 7.56 3.59 3.43
C ALA A 197 6.21 2.85 3.22
N GLY A 198 5.89 1.83 4.04
CA GLY A 198 4.68 1.03 3.91
C GLY A 198 4.69 0.04 2.73
N ALA A 199 5.89 -0.38 2.30
CA ALA A 199 6.09 -1.36 1.23
C ALA A 199 6.73 -2.65 1.76
N GLU A 200 6.32 -3.78 1.19
CA GLU A 200 6.79 -5.12 1.53
C GLU A 200 7.55 -5.77 0.38
N ILE A 201 8.54 -6.59 0.72
CA ILE A 201 9.29 -7.38 -0.26
C ILE A 201 8.47 -8.62 -0.61
N SER A 202 8.08 -8.75 -1.88
CA SER A 202 7.39 -9.94 -2.40
C SER A 202 8.35 -11.06 -2.73
N GLU A 203 9.50 -10.73 -3.32
CA GLU A 203 10.55 -11.68 -3.66
C GLU A 203 11.92 -11.05 -3.48
N LEU A 204 12.81 -11.78 -2.82
CA LEU A 204 14.20 -11.41 -2.60
C LEU A 204 15.07 -12.37 -3.41
N LEU A 205 15.68 -11.88 -4.48
CA LEU A 205 16.47 -12.67 -5.43
C LEU A 205 17.97 -12.37 -5.27
N PRO A 206 18.75 -13.26 -4.61
CA PRO A 206 20.20 -13.20 -4.60
C PRO A 206 20.78 -13.65 -5.94
N LEU A 207 21.77 -12.92 -6.45
CA LEU A 207 22.51 -13.25 -7.66
C LEU A 207 24.02 -13.18 -7.42
N THR A 208 24.78 -14.16 -7.90
CA THR A 208 26.24 -14.11 -7.91
C THR A 208 26.77 -13.59 -9.25
N PRO A 209 27.89 -12.84 -9.27
CA PRO A 209 28.47 -12.30 -10.51
C PRO A 209 28.94 -13.38 -11.51
N THR A 210 29.18 -14.61 -11.02
CA THR A 210 29.60 -15.78 -11.82
C THR A 210 28.44 -16.53 -12.47
N LEU A 211 27.18 -16.14 -12.21
CA LEU A 211 26.00 -16.77 -12.83
C LEU A 211 26.06 -16.72 -14.37
N SER A 212 25.67 -17.85 -14.97
CA SER A 212 25.48 -17.97 -16.41
C SER A 212 24.22 -17.23 -16.88
N ASP A 213 24.21 -16.74 -18.13
CA ASP A 213 23.04 -16.07 -18.70
C ASP A 213 21.78 -16.95 -18.71
N ARG A 214 21.95 -18.27 -18.86
CA ARG A 214 20.84 -19.23 -18.82
C ARG A 214 20.19 -19.25 -17.43
N SER A 215 20.99 -19.45 -16.38
CA SER A 215 20.52 -19.48 -15.00
C SER A 215 19.92 -18.14 -14.58
N LEU A 216 20.56 -17.02 -14.95
CA LEU A 216 20.04 -15.68 -14.68
C LEU A 216 18.66 -15.48 -15.34
N SER A 217 18.50 -15.91 -16.59
CA SER A 217 17.22 -15.79 -17.29
C SER A 217 16.12 -16.65 -16.68
N GLU A 218 16.47 -17.80 -16.11
CA GLU A 218 15.52 -18.67 -15.39
C GLU A 218 15.06 -18.03 -14.08
N SER A 219 15.99 -17.50 -13.28
CA SER A 219 15.67 -16.74 -12.07
C SER A 219 14.79 -15.52 -12.37
N LEU A 220 15.13 -14.74 -13.41
CA LEU A 220 14.32 -13.59 -13.81
C LEU A 220 12.94 -14.00 -14.35
N ARG A 221 12.79 -15.18 -14.96
CA ARG A 221 11.47 -15.71 -15.37
C ARG A 221 10.59 -16.03 -14.16
N ASN A 222 11.16 -16.57 -13.09
CA ASN A 222 10.42 -16.81 -11.85
C ASN A 222 9.86 -15.50 -11.29
N VAL A 223 10.72 -14.48 -11.18
CA VAL A 223 10.32 -13.11 -10.77
C VAL A 223 9.26 -12.53 -11.71
N LYS A 224 9.43 -12.71 -13.03
CA LYS A 224 8.46 -12.24 -14.05
C LYS A 224 7.08 -12.88 -13.89
N ASN A 225 7.03 -14.15 -13.52
CA ASN A 225 5.78 -14.91 -13.39
C ASN A 225 4.95 -14.49 -12.16
N GLY A 226 5.57 -13.83 -11.18
CA GLY A 226 4.89 -13.25 -10.03
C GLY A 226 3.95 -12.08 -10.39
N GLN A 227 3.25 -11.54 -9.39
CA GLN A 227 2.35 -10.38 -9.55
C GLN A 227 3.09 -9.05 -9.59
N CYS A 228 4.16 -8.93 -8.80
CA CYS A 228 4.92 -7.70 -8.63
C CYS A 228 5.67 -7.32 -9.91
N ARG A 229 5.62 -6.04 -10.29
CA ARG A 229 6.33 -5.49 -11.46
C ARG A 229 7.36 -4.43 -11.09
N VAL A 230 7.51 -4.10 -9.80
CA VAL A 230 8.51 -3.17 -9.29
C VAL A 230 9.78 -3.93 -8.89
N GLN A 231 10.88 -3.66 -9.58
CA GLN A 231 12.18 -4.32 -9.39
C GLN A 231 13.19 -3.31 -8.85
N ILE A 232 13.75 -3.59 -7.67
CA ILE A 232 14.88 -2.86 -7.11
C ILE A 232 16.14 -3.67 -7.41
N VAL A 233 17.13 -3.05 -8.06
CA VAL A 233 18.39 -3.71 -8.42
C VAL A 233 19.55 -3.06 -7.66
N HIS A 234 20.16 -3.84 -6.77
CA HIS A 234 21.37 -3.48 -6.05
C HIS A 234 22.52 -4.40 -6.47
N ALA A 235 23.27 -4.00 -7.50
CA ALA A 235 24.31 -4.83 -8.09
C ALA A 235 25.46 -3.97 -8.63
N SER A 236 26.64 -4.58 -8.72
CA SER A 236 27.79 -4.02 -9.43
C SER A 236 27.48 -3.80 -10.90
N ALA A 237 28.16 -2.83 -11.51
CA ALA A 237 28.02 -2.53 -12.95
C ALA A 237 28.07 -3.78 -13.86
N PRO A 238 29.06 -4.69 -13.73
CA PRO A 238 29.12 -5.90 -14.55
C PRO A 238 27.88 -6.78 -14.44
N LEU A 239 27.37 -7.03 -13.22
CA LEU A 239 26.18 -7.84 -13.02
C LEU A 239 24.91 -7.12 -13.48
N ALA A 240 24.78 -5.82 -13.20
CA ALA A 240 23.67 -5.01 -13.66
C ALA A 240 23.53 -5.02 -15.19
N THR A 241 24.63 -4.93 -15.93
CA THR A 241 24.59 -5.03 -17.40
C THR A 241 24.05 -6.38 -17.88
N LYS A 242 24.40 -7.49 -17.21
CA LYS A 242 23.85 -8.82 -17.51
C LYS A 242 22.36 -8.90 -17.18
N ILE A 243 21.94 -8.35 -16.03
CA ILE A 243 20.54 -8.31 -15.59
C ILE A 243 19.69 -7.59 -16.64
N PHE A 244 20.02 -6.36 -17.00
CA PHE A 244 19.21 -5.56 -17.93
C PHE A 244 19.19 -6.12 -19.35
N ARG A 245 20.31 -6.66 -19.83
CA ARG A 245 20.35 -7.34 -21.14
C ARG A 245 19.43 -8.56 -21.17
N ASN A 246 19.46 -9.39 -20.14
CA ASN A 246 18.58 -10.56 -20.05
C ASN A 246 17.12 -10.17 -19.80
N ALA A 247 16.86 -9.20 -18.92
CA ALA A 247 15.53 -8.65 -18.66
C ALA A 247 14.87 -8.13 -19.95
N LYS A 248 15.61 -7.39 -20.79
CA LYS A 248 15.14 -6.96 -22.11
C LYS A 248 14.79 -8.14 -23.00
N ARG A 249 15.69 -9.14 -23.08
CA ARG A 249 15.50 -10.34 -23.92
C ARG A 249 14.25 -11.14 -23.55
N ILE A 250 13.88 -11.18 -22.27
CA ILE A 250 12.69 -11.88 -21.79
C ILE A 250 11.47 -10.96 -21.63
N GLY A 251 11.52 -9.71 -22.12
CA GLY A 251 10.39 -8.79 -22.14
C GLY A 251 9.99 -8.22 -20.78
N MET A 252 10.93 -8.07 -19.84
CA MET A 252 10.72 -7.34 -18.57
C MET A 252 11.08 -5.85 -18.67
N MET A 253 11.51 -5.37 -19.85
CA MET A 253 11.76 -3.94 -20.13
C MET A 253 10.60 -3.31 -20.93
N GLU A 254 9.41 -3.90 -20.82
CA GLU A 254 8.19 -3.49 -21.51
C GLU A 254 7.23 -2.74 -20.56
N LYS A 255 6.07 -2.34 -21.09
CA LYS A 255 5.00 -1.70 -20.31
C LYS A 255 4.70 -2.50 -19.03
N GLU A 256 4.30 -1.79 -17.97
CA GLU A 256 3.95 -2.30 -16.64
C GLU A 256 5.14 -2.56 -15.69
N PHE A 257 6.36 -2.75 -16.21
CA PHE A 257 7.55 -2.92 -15.38
C PHE A 257 8.10 -1.59 -14.87
N VAL A 258 8.64 -1.64 -13.65
CA VAL A 258 9.34 -0.53 -13.01
C VAL A 258 10.69 -1.07 -12.55
N TRP A 259 11.76 -0.34 -12.87
CA TRP A 259 13.12 -0.69 -12.48
C TRP A 259 13.78 0.48 -11.76
N ILE A 260 14.29 0.25 -10.56
CA ILE A 260 14.99 1.22 -9.74
C ILE A 260 16.36 0.65 -9.39
N THR A 261 17.44 1.40 -9.62
CA THR A 261 18.82 0.96 -9.35
C THR A 261 19.54 1.86 -8.35
N THR A 262 20.52 1.28 -7.67
CA THR A 262 21.36 1.93 -6.67
C THR A 262 22.61 2.59 -7.25
N VAL A 263 23.37 3.28 -6.39
CA VAL A 263 24.59 4.02 -6.75
C VAL A 263 25.68 3.12 -7.35
N ASP A 264 25.74 1.82 -7.00
CA ASP A 264 26.77 0.90 -7.50
C ASP A 264 26.71 0.67 -9.01
N THR A 265 25.49 0.72 -9.57
CA THR A 265 25.28 0.72 -11.01
C THR A 265 25.38 2.15 -11.57
N MET A 266 24.70 3.11 -10.95
CA MET A 266 24.45 4.42 -11.55
C MET A 266 25.62 5.39 -11.49
N ASN A 267 26.59 5.18 -10.59
CA ASN A 267 27.83 5.94 -10.60
C ASN A 267 28.72 5.61 -11.81
N LEU A 268 28.54 4.42 -12.41
CA LEU A 268 29.30 3.95 -13.59
C LEU A 268 28.49 4.00 -14.89
N ILE A 269 27.31 4.64 -14.89
CA ILE A 269 26.48 4.71 -16.11
C ILE A 269 27.20 5.37 -17.29
N ASP A 270 28.13 6.29 -17.02
CA ASP A 270 28.92 6.98 -18.05
C ASP A 270 29.96 6.07 -18.71
N THR A 271 30.27 4.91 -18.11
CA THR A 271 31.16 3.89 -18.68
C THR A 271 30.40 2.81 -19.46
N PHE A 272 29.08 2.93 -19.60
CA PHE A 272 28.27 1.96 -20.32
C PHE A 272 28.20 2.30 -21.80
N ASP A 273 28.40 1.30 -22.64
CA ASP A 273 28.17 1.44 -24.07
C ASP A 273 26.71 1.82 -24.34
N THR A 274 26.48 2.54 -25.44
CA THR A 274 25.13 2.93 -25.88
C THR A 274 24.19 1.73 -26.03
N SER A 275 24.72 0.55 -26.36
CA SER A 275 23.95 -0.70 -26.43
C SER A 275 23.42 -1.15 -25.06
N ILE A 276 24.23 -1.03 -23.99
CA ILE A 276 23.85 -1.32 -22.61
C ILE A 276 22.82 -0.30 -22.12
N ILE A 277 23.07 1.00 -22.34
CA ILE A 277 22.14 2.06 -21.92
C ILE A 277 20.77 1.85 -22.58
N SER A 278 20.75 1.47 -23.87
CA SER A 278 19.50 1.16 -24.58
C SER A 278 18.75 -0.07 -24.04
N SER A 279 19.44 -0.93 -23.27
CA SER A 279 18.81 -2.06 -22.58
C SER A 279 18.17 -1.69 -21.25
N MET A 280 18.48 -0.50 -20.74
CA MET A 280 18.00 0.05 -19.48
C MET A 280 16.92 1.12 -19.70
N GLN A 281 16.25 1.12 -20.85
CA GLN A 281 15.21 2.11 -21.18
C GLN A 281 14.16 2.22 -20.06
N GLY A 282 13.99 3.42 -19.52
CA GLY A 282 13.00 3.73 -18.48
C GLY A 282 13.39 3.35 -17.05
N VAL A 283 14.65 2.92 -16.83
CA VAL A 283 15.18 2.67 -15.47
C VAL A 283 15.34 3.99 -14.72
N LEU A 284 14.88 4.02 -13.47
CA LEU A 284 15.19 5.08 -12.50
C LEU A 284 16.44 4.71 -11.72
N GLY A 285 17.30 5.69 -11.47
CA GLY A 285 18.58 5.49 -10.80
C GLY A 285 18.84 6.53 -9.72
N VAL A 286 19.47 6.07 -8.63
CA VAL A 286 20.07 6.94 -7.61
C VAL A 286 21.56 7.03 -7.88
N LYS A 287 22.08 8.24 -8.16
CA LYS A 287 23.49 8.52 -8.44
C LYS A 287 24.07 9.45 -7.36
N SER A 288 25.33 9.27 -6.98
CA SER A 288 25.99 10.16 -6.01
C SER A 288 26.08 11.60 -6.53
N TYR A 289 25.95 12.57 -5.62
CA TYR A 289 26.02 13.99 -5.94
C TYR A 289 27.43 14.54 -5.67
N TYR A 290 27.99 15.22 -6.67
CA TYR A 290 29.16 16.07 -6.52
C TYR A 290 28.99 17.33 -7.40
N SER A 291 29.74 18.39 -7.13
CA SER A 291 29.61 19.66 -7.85
C SER A 291 30.62 19.74 -9.00
N ASN A 292 30.16 19.46 -10.22
CA ASN A 292 30.99 19.52 -11.43
C ASN A 292 31.21 20.94 -11.99
N SER A 293 30.47 21.93 -11.49
CA SER A 293 30.58 23.34 -11.90
C SER A 293 31.69 24.12 -11.20
N THR A 294 32.38 23.53 -10.22
CA THR A 294 33.43 24.24 -9.47
C THR A 294 34.72 24.32 -10.27
N GLU A 295 35.44 25.43 -10.13
CA GLU A 295 36.75 25.61 -10.78
C GLU A 295 37.74 24.50 -10.38
N LYS A 296 37.74 24.10 -9.10
CA LYS A 296 38.58 23.00 -8.59
C LYS A 296 38.28 21.68 -9.32
N PHE A 297 37.00 21.36 -9.55
CA PHE A 297 36.63 20.18 -10.30
C PHE A 297 37.08 20.27 -11.76
N GLN A 298 36.91 21.41 -12.41
CA GLN A 298 37.35 21.60 -13.81
C GLN A 298 38.87 21.43 -13.96
N GLN A 299 39.66 22.00 -13.04
CA GLN A 299 41.11 21.83 -13.01
C GLN A 299 41.52 20.37 -12.78
N PHE A 300 40.89 19.70 -11.80
CA PHE A 300 41.11 18.28 -11.55
C PHE A 300 40.76 17.45 -12.79
N HIS A 301 39.60 17.70 -13.40
CA HIS A 301 39.10 16.94 -14.55
C HIS A 301 40.08 16.98 -15.73
N LEU A 302 40.66 18.15 -16.03
CA LEU A 302 41.69 18.28 -17.08
C LEU A 302 42.95 17.48 -16.76
N LYS A 303 43.47 17.59 -15.53
CA LYS A 303 44.68 16.87 -15.08
C LYS A 303 44.45 15.36 -15.03
N PHE A 304 43.31 14.94 -14.48
CA PHE A 304 42.86 13.56 -14.42
C PHE A 304 42.78 12.95 -15.81
N ASN A 305 42.11 13.61 -16.76
CA ASN A 305 42.00 13.10 -18.13
C ASN A 305 43.37 12.92 -18.79
N SER A 306 44.28 13.88 -18.60
CA SER A 306 45.66 13.76 -19.11
C SER A 306 46.36 12.56 -18.49
N LYS A 307 46.32 12.45 -17.15
CA LYS A 307 47.01 11.37 -16.40
C LYS A 307 46.42 10.00 -16.68
N PHE A 308 45.10 9.89 -16.76
CA PHE A 308 44.42 8.63 -17.00
C PHE A 308 44.68 8.11 -18.42
N ARG A 309 44.72 8.99 -19.44
CA ARG A 309 45.12 8.62 -20.81
C ARG A 309 46.57 8.18 -20.89
N GLU A 310 47.46 8.83 -20.16
CA GLU A 310 48.89 8.45 -20.05
C GLU A 310 49.03 7.03 -19.47
N LEU A 311 48.34 6.74 -18.36
CA LEU A 311 48.43 5.45 -17.69
C LEU A 311 47.67 4.33 -18.43
N TYR A 312 46.55 4.67 -19.11
CA TYR A 312 45.60 3.73 -19.68
C TYR A 312 45.11 4.15 -21.08
N PRO A 313 45.99 4.16 -22.10
CA PRO A 313 45.65 4.66 -23.44
C PRO A 313 44.61 3.82 -24.18
N ARG A 314 44.32 2.60 -23.71
CA ARG A 314 43.35 1.67 -24.32
C ARG A 314 41.95 1.73 -23.69
N GLU A 315 41.77 2.50 -22.61
CA GLU A 315 40.45 2.66 -21.98
C GLU A 315 39.56 3.56 -22.84
N PRO A 316 38.29 3.18 -23.11
CA PRO A 316 37.39 3.96 -23.95
C PRO A 316 36.72 5.13 -23.21
N PHE A 317 36.66 5.09 -21.87
CA PHE A 317 35.95 6.08 -21.05
C PHE A 317 36.92 6.79 -20.10
N TYR A 318 36.90 8.12 -20.15
CA TYR A 318 37.81 8.99 -19.40
C TYR A 318 37.12 9.86 -18.35
N GLU A 319 35.78 9.87 -18.31
CA GLU A 319 35.03 10.71 -17.37
C GLU A 319 35.19 10.18 -15.94
N PRO A 320 35.75 10.96 -14.99
CA PRO A 320 35.94 10.50 -13.62
C PRO A 320 34.59 10.35 -12.90
N CYS A 321 34.34 9.16 -12.35
CA CYS A 321 33.19 8.98 -11.47
C CYS A 321 33.49 9.41 -10.01
N VAL A 322 32.50 9.32 -9.13
CA VAL A 322 32.64 9.72 -7.71
C VAL A 322 33.77 8.96 -6.98
N TYR A 323 34.11 7.75 -7.44
CA TYR A 323 35.17 6.94 -6.83
C TYR A 323 36.56 7.55 -7.05
N ALA A 324 36.82 8.13 -8.22
CA ALA A 324 38.02 8.92 -8.50
C ALA A 324 38.11 10.12 -7.55
N LEU A 325 36.99 10.84 -7.37
CA LEU A 325 36.94 12.03 -6.52
C LEU A 325 37.20 11.68 -5.05
N GLN A 326 36.64 10.58 -4.56
CA GLN A 326 36.91 10.07 -3.20
C GLN A 326 38.37 9.69 -3.02
N ALA A 327 38.99 9.02 -4.00
CA ALA A 327 40.40 8.66 -3.95
C ALA A 327 41.32 9.90 -3.96
N TYR A 328 40.97 10.93 -4.75
CA TYR A 328 41.66 12.21 -4.75
C TYR A 328 41.58 12.89 -3.38
N ASP A 329 40.38 13.01 -2.80
CA ASP A 329 40.17 13.66 -1.50
C ASP A 329 40.89 12.89 -0.37
N ALA A 330 40.83 11.55 -0.39
CA ALA A 330 41.52 10.69 0.56
C ALA A 330 43.05 10.87 0.48
N MET A 331 43.61 10.84 -0.74
CA MET A 331 45.04 11.04 -0.94
C MET A 331 45.46 12.46 -0.55
N ARG A 332 44.66 13.47 -0.88
CA ARG A 332 44.90 14.86 -0.49
C ARG A 332 44.98 15.01 1.04
N ALA A 333 44.10 14.34 1.79
CA ALA A 333 44.13 14.34 3.26
C ALA A 333 45.43 13.71 3.80
N VAL A 334 45.86 12.58 3.23
CA VAL A 334 47.13 11.93 3.58
C VAL A 334 48.32 12.85 3.26
N SER A 335 48.34 13.42 2.07
CA SER A 335 49.39 14.32 1.61
C SER A 335 49.52 15.59 2.49
N LEU A 336 48.39 16.18 2.90
CA LEU A 336 48.37 17.30 3.86
C LEU A 336 48.93 16.88 5.23
N ALA A 337 48.52 15.73 5.75
CA ALA A 337 49.00 15.23 7.03
C ALA A 337 50.53 15.02 7.07
N LEU A 338 51.11 14.63 5.92
CA LEU A 338 52.55 14.47 5.72
C LEU A 338 53.29 15.82 5.60
N LYS A 339 52.74 16.76 4.83
CA LYS A 339 53.34 18.08 4.58
C LYS A 339 53.53 18.89 5.87
N ASP A 340 52.56 18.83 6.79
CA ASP A 340 52.52 19.71 7.97
C ASP A 340 53.37 19.21 9.16
N GLY A 341 54.25 18.22 9.02
CA GLY A 341 55.20 17.89 10.10
C GLY A 341 55.58 16.42 10.31
N VAL A 342 55.98 15.72 9.24
CA VAL A 342 56.77 14.48 9.34
C VAL A 342 58.21 14.77 8.87
N ASN A 343 59.15 14.94 9.81
CA ASN A 343 60.57 15.00 9.49
C ASN A 343 61.06 13.58 9.13
N SER A 344 61.46 13.35 7.87
CA SER A 344 61.82 12.04 7.29
C SER A 344 62.90 11.23 8.03
N SER A 345 63.65 11.79 8.97
CA SER A 345 64.92 11.17 9.35
C SER A 345 64.84 9.92 10.24
N LYS A 346 63.68 9.55 10.82
CA LYS A 346 63.50 8.32 11.65
C LYS A 346 62.04 7.84 11.69
N SER A 347 61.49 7.31 10.59
CA SER A 347 60.07 6.90 10.53
C SER A 347 59.75 5.50 11.09
N PHE A 348 60.72 4.57 11.13
CA PHE A 348 60.47 3.17 11.51
C PHE A 348 61.46 2.62 12.54
N ARG A 349 60.99 1.71 13.43
CA ARG A 349 61.82 0.94 14.39
C ARG A 349 61.58 -0.57 14.23
N ASN A 350 62.63 -1.37 14.42
CA ASN A 350 62.53 -2.83 14.50
C ASN A 350 61.77 -3.23 15.77
N SER A 351 60.72 -4.04 15.63
CA SER A 351 60.00 -4.62 16.77
C SER A 351 60.81 -5.78 17.34
N THR A 352 61.01 -5.79 18.66
CA THR A 352 61.80 -6.81 19.36
C THR A 352 61.11 -8.17 19.45
N ASN A 353 59.79 -8.25 19.20
CA ASN A 353 59.00 -9.48 19.41
C ASN A 353 58.09 -9.90 18.23
N ASN A 354 58.09 -9.18 17.10
CA ASN A 354 57.31 -9.55 15.91
C ASN A 354 58.10 -9.23 14.64
N SER A 355 57.98 -10.07 13.60
CA SER A 355 58.67 -9.93 12.30
C SER A 355 58.25 -8.71 11.45
N LEU A 356 57.63 -7.68 12.04
CA LEU A 356 57.08 -6.48 11.40
C LEU A 356 57.76 -5.21 11.94
N MET A 357 58.10 -4.27 11.06
CA MET A 357 58.56 -2.92 11.45
C MET A 357 57.40 -2.08 12.00
N LEU A 358 57.69 -1.22 12.98
CA LEU A 358 56.74 -0.31 13.61
C LEU A 358 56.93 1.11 13.08
N SER A 359 55.86 1.73 12.60
CA SER A 359 55.83 3.16 12.24
C SER A 359 55.75 4.02 13.50
N ILE A 360 56.63 5.03 13.58
CA ILE A 360 56.71 5.97 14.72
C ILE A 360 55.76 7.15 14.50
N SER A 361 55.46 7.48 13.24
CA SER A 361 54.65 8.64 12.87
C SER A 361 53.16 8.32 12.65
N GLY A 362 52.77 7.04 12.65
CA GLY A 362 51.43 6.60 12.28
C GLY A 362 50.30 7.20 13.11
N GLU A 363 50.46 7.28 14.44
CA GLU A 363 49.42 7.84 15.34
C GLU A 363 49.17 9.32 15.04
N LYS A 364 50.24 10.09 14.77
CA LYS A 364 50.18 11.50 14.39
C LYS A 364 49.56 11.71 13.01
N ILE A 365 49.80 10.78 12.07
CA ILE A 365 49.18 10.85 10.74
C ILE A 365 47.67 10.59 10.84
N VAL A 366 47.25 9.56 11.58
CA VAL A 366 45.83 9.26 11.80
C VAL A 366 45.11 10.41 12.48
N SER A 367 45.69 11.02 13.52
CA SER A 367 45.06 12.14 14.23
C SER A 367 44.83 13.32 13.30
N ARG A 368 45.82 13.67 12.47
CA ARG A 368 45.71 14.76 11.48
C ARG A 368 44.70 14.49 10.37
N ILE A 369 44.65 13.26 9.87
CA ILE A 369 43.62 12.88 8.89
C ILE A 369 42.23 13.00 9.53
N SER A 370 42.08 12.55 10.78
CA SER A 370 40.82 12.65 11.52
C SER A 370 40.42 14.10 11.83
N GLU A 371 41.39 14.99 12.02
CA GLU A 371 41.19 16.44 12.21
C GLU A 371 41.00 17.22 10.91
N SER A 372 41.18 16.57 9.75
CA SER A 372 41.08 17.24 8.46
C SER A 372 39.69 17.84 8.23
N ASN A 373 39.67 19.10 7.79
CA ASN A 373 38.45 19.82 7.47
C ASN A 373 38.69 20.67 6.21
N PHE A 374 38.24 20.18 5.07
CA PHE A 374 38.32 20.92 3.81
C PHE A 374 37.16 20.59 2.87
N GLN A 375 36.90 21.48 1.92
CA GLN A 375 35.99 21.19 0.82
C GLN A 375 36.74 20.41 -0.27
N GLY A 376 36.46 19.11 -0.36
CA GLY A 376 36.95 18.19 -1.38
C GLY A 376 36.11 18.18 -2.65
N LEU A 377 36.53 17.39 -3.63
CA LEU A 377 35.85 17.22 -4.92
C LEU A 377 34.57 16.37 -4.80
N ALA A 378 34.58 15.36 -3.94
CA ALA A 378 33.38 14.59 -3.60
C ALA A 378 32.46 15.36 -2.64
N GLY A 379 32.92 16.47 -2.07
CA GLY A 379 32.20 17.37 -1.15
C GLY A 379 33.00 17.65 0.13
N ALA A 380 32.34 18.08 1.22
CA ALA A 380 33.03 18.32 2.48
C ALA A 380 33.75 17.06 3.01
N PHE A 381 35.02 17.21 3.39
CA PHE A 381 35.87 16.16 3.93
C PHE A 381 36.18 16.52 5.39
N ASN A 382 35.35 16.01 6.30
CA ASN A 382 35.50 16.17 7.74
C ASN A 382 34.94 14.95 8.48
N PHE A 383 35.58 14.58 9.60
CA PHE A 383 35.15 13.46 10.43
C PHE A 383 34.30 13.92 11.61
N GLN A 384 33.22 13.20 11.89
CA GLN A 384 32.40 13.36 13.10
C GLN A 384 32.37 12.03 13.84
N LYS A 385 32.88 12.01 15.08
CA LYS A 385 33.00 10.79 15.89
C LYS A 385 33.75 9.65 15.17
N GLY A 386 34.81 9.98 14.43
CA GLY A 386 35.61 9.01 13.68
C GLY A 386 35.05 8.59 12.32
N ILE A 387 33.84 9.05 11.95
CA ILE A 387 33.18 8.70 10.68
C ILE A 387 33.19 9.92 9.76
N LEU A 388 33.59 9.74 8.50
CA LEU A 388 33.53 10.79 7.49
C LEU A 388 32.08 11.27 7.32
N SER A 389 31.87 12.59 7.21
CA SER A 389 30.54 13.18 7.03
C SER A 389 29.78 12.49 5.90
N ARG A 390 28.59 11.97 6.21
CA ARG A 390 27.78 11.19 5.27
C ARG A 390 27.25 12.07 4.14
N GLU A 391 27.15 11.48 2.96
CA GLU A 391 26.44 12.08 1.84
C GLU A 391 24.95 12.15 2.16
N ARG A 392 24.39 13.36 2.12
CA ARG A 392 22.96 13.59 2.39
C ARG A 392 22.17 13.88 1.13
N ILE A 393 22.82 13.97 -0.03
CA ILE A 393 22.18 14.40 -1.28
C ILE A 393 22.51 13.37 -2.36
N PHE A 394 21.50 12.91 -3.09
CA PHE A 394 21.66 12.05 -4.26
C PHE A 394 20.97 12.67 -5.47
N ARG A 395 21.51 12.42 -6.66
CA ARG A 395 20.89 12.74 -7.94
C ARG A 395 19.94 11.63 -8.34
N ILE A 396 18.75 12.00 -8.79
CA ILE A 396 17.80 11.07 -9.37
C ILE A 396 17.89 11.20 -10.89
N ILE A 397 18.18 10.08 -11.55
CA ILE A 397 18.33 10.01 -13.00
C ILE A 397 17.33 9.02 -13.60
N ASN A 398 16.94 9.26 -14.84
CA ASN A 398 16.06 8.40 -15.62
C ASN A 398 16.70 8.09 -16.97
N VAL A 399 16.80 6.81 -17.33
CA VAL A 399 17.42 6.37 -18.58
C VAL A 399 16.45 6.54 -19.75
N VAL A 400 16.85 7.31 -20.76
CA VAL A 400 16.01 7.63 -21.93
C VAL A 400 16.83 7.51 -23.22
N GLY A 401 16.40 6.59 -24.08
CA GLY A 401 17.01 6.33 -25.38
C GLY A 401 18.40 5.71 -25.24
N ARG A 402 19.42 6.50 -25.63
CA ARG A 402 20.83 6.10 -25.59
C ARG A 402 21.63 6.88 -24.54
N SER A 403 20.95 7.57 -23.64
CA SER A 403 21.55 8.37 -22.56
C SER A 403 20.64 8.35 -21.32
N TYR A 404 20.93 9.19 -20.34
CA TYR A 404 20.09 9.40 -19.17
C TYR A 404 19.83 10.90 -18.98
N ARG A 405 18.72 11.20 -18.32
CA ARG A 405 18.31 12.55 -17.95
C ARG A 405 18.31 12.67 -16.42
N GLU A 406 18.90 13.74 -15.91
CA GLU A 406 18.73 14.13 -14.51
C GLU A 406 17.33 14.74 -14.32
N ILE A 407 16.56 14.20 -13.36
CA ILE A 407 15.19 14.65 -13.08
C ILE A 407 15.08 15.45 -11.78
N GLY A 408 16.12 15.40 -10.93
CA GLY A 408 16.23 16.21 -9.72
C GLY A 408 17.14 15.57 -8.68
N TYR A 409 16.96 15.98 -7.42
CA TYR A 409 17.77 15.58 -6.28
C TYR A 409 16.90 15.07 -5.14
N TRP A 410 17.42 14.14 -4.36
CA TRP A 410 16.86 13.74 -3.08
C TRP A 410 17.83 14.10 -1.96
N THR A 411 17.33 14.69 -0.88
CA THR A 411 18.12 15.06 0.29
C THR A 411 17.58 14.38 1.56
N GLU A 412 18.45 13.75 2.35
CA GLU A 412 18.06 13.05 3.57
C GLU A 412 17.31 14.00 4.52
N LYS A 413 16.14 13.55 5.01
CA LYS A 413 15.16 14.29 5.83
C LYS A 413 14.35 15.37 5.11
N LEU A 414 14.84 15.95 4.02
CA LEU A 414 14.13 17.01 3.29
C LEU A 414 13.26 16.43 2.15
N GLY A 415 13.71 15.36 1.49
CA GLY A 415 13.03 14.71 0.38
C GLY A 415 13.50 15.22 -0.99
N PHE A 416 12.62 15.19 -1.98
CA PHE A 416 12.88 15.52 -3.38
C PHE A 416 12.86 17.03 -3.66
N SER A 417 13.73 17.48 -4.57
CA SER A 417 13.86 18.88 -5.01
C SER A 417 14.45 18.98 -6.42
N GLU A 418 14.15 20.05 -7.14
CA GLU A 418 14.73 20.32 -8.47
C GLU A 418 16.16 20.90 -8.39
N SER A 419 16.58 21.43 -7.24
CA SER A 419 17.89 22.04 -7.03
C SER A 419 18.37 21.90 -5.57
N THR A 420 19.67 22.02 -5.34
CA THR A 420 20.33 21.72 -4.05
C THR A 420 20.58 22.94 -3.15
N GLY A 421 19.99 24.11 -3.43
CA GLY A 421 20.21 25.36 -2.70
C GLY A 421 19.37 25.54 -1.42
N ALA A 422 19.77 26.45 -0.54
CA ALA A 422 19.04 26.73 0.71
C ALA A 422 17.61 27.29 0.50
N ALA A 423 17.36 27.91 -0.65
CA ALA A 423 16.03 28.40 -1.05
C ALA A 423 15.18 27.34 -1.79
N SER A 424 15.69 26.11 -1.94
CA SER A 424 15.00 25.05 -2.66
C SER A 424 13.73 24.61 -1.94
N LYS A 425 12.68 24.34 -2.72
CA LYS A 425 11.44 23.79 -2.20
C LYS A 425 11.52 22.27 -2.23
N TYR A 426 11.39 21.64 -1.07
CA TYR A 426 11.44 20.20 -0.93
C TYR A 426 10.03 19.57 -0.90
N SER A 427 9.94 18.28 -1.22
CA SER A 427 8.71 17.49 -1.22
C SER A 427 9.00 16.05 -0.82
N LYS A 428 8.08 15.42 -0.08
CA LYS A 428 8.16 13.98 0.21
C LYS A 428 7.86 13.11 -1.02
N SER A 429 7.21 13.67 -2.04
CA SER A 429 6.85 12.96 -3.27
C SER A 429 7.62 13.51 -4.48
N MET A 430 7.95 12.62 -5.41
CA MET A 430 8.52 12.93 -6.72
C MET A 430 7.57 13.69 -7.66
N SER A 431 6.32 13.98 -7.26
CA SER A 431 5.36 14.73 -8.07
C SER A 431 5.84 16.12 -8.53
N ARG A 432 6.85 16.69 -7.85
CA ARG A 432 7.47 17.97 -8.20
C ARG A 432 8.69 17.84 -9.12
N LEU A 433 9.17 16.63 -9.37
CA LEU A 433 10.29 16.40 -10.28
C LEU A 433 9.78 16.28 -11.72
N GLY A 434 10.71 16.31 -12.67
CA GLY A 434 10.39 16.11 -14.08
C GLY A 434 9.69 14.76 -14.35
N GLN A 435 8.92 14.70 -15.44
CA GLN A 435 8.22 13.48 -15.85
C GLN A 435 9.20 12.31 -16.05
N VAL A 436 8.87 11.17 -15.44
CA VAL A 436 9.64 9.93 -15.52
C VAL A 436 9.25 9.17 -16.78
N SER A 437 10.22 8.74 -17.59
CA SER A 437 9.99 7.78 -18.67
C SER A 437 10.06 6.37 -18.10
N TRP A 438 9.03 5.56 -18.36
CA TRP A 438 8.95 4.17 -17.91
C TRP A 438 9.30 3.18 -19.03
N PRO A 439 9.66 1.94 -18.70
CA PRO A 439 9.84 0.87 -19.69
C PRO A 439 8.62 0.70 -20.60
N GLY A 440 8.84 0.43 -21.89
CA GLY A 440 7.78 0.34 -22.90
C GLY A 440 7.17 1.68 -23.36
N HIS A 441 7.73 2.83 -22.98
CA HIS A 441 7.29 4.19 -23.37
C HIS A 441 5.85 4.64 -23.03
N PRO A 442 5.18 4.20 -21.94
CA PRO A 442 4.01 4.91 -21.45
C PRO A 442 4.42 6.18 -20.68
N TRP A 443 3.79 7.31 -21.00
CA TRP A 443 3.90 8.55 -20.22
C TRP A 443 3.20 8.46 -18.85
N SER A 444 2.34 7.44 -18.67
CA SER A 444 1.60 7.15 -17.45
C SER A 444 2.37 6.21 -16.53
N VAL A 445 2.33 6.48 -15.22
CA VAL A 445 2.96 5.65 -14.19
C VAL A 445 2.39 4.22 -14.22
N PRO A 446 3.24 3.18 -14.28
CA PRO A 446 2.81 1.79 -14.14
C PRO A 446 2.12 1.53 -12.80
N ARG A 447 1.12 0.65 -12.80
CA ARG A 447 0.44 0.22 -11.56
C ARG A 447 1.36 -0.48 -10.56
N GLY A 448 2.52 -0.99 -11.01
CA GLY A 448 3.47 -1.73 -10.18
C GLY A 448 3.15 -3.23 -10.04
N TRP A 449 2.12 -3.72 -10.72
CA TRP A 449 1.75 -5.13 -10.76
C TRP A 449 1.07 -5.49 -12.09
N ALA A 450 1.07 -6.78 -12.42
CA ALA A 450 0.27 -7.35 -13.51
C ALA A 450 -0.33 -8.69 -13.09
N VAL A 451 -1.34 -9.17 -13.85
CA VAL A 451 -1.96 -10.47 -13.60
C VAL A 451 -0.88 -11.56 -13.72
N PRO A 452 -0.66 -12.39 -12.68
CA PRO A 452 0.38 -13.41 -12.68
C PRO A 452 -0.02 -14.54 -13.62
N THR A 453 0.95 -15.13 -14.31
CA THR A 453 0.71 -16.21 -15.28
C THR A 453 0.32 -17.53 -14.59
N SER A 454 0.59 -17.68 -13.28
CA SER A 454 0.49 -18.96 -12.54
C SER A 454 0.07 -18.81 -11.06
N ALA A 455 -0.82 -17.87 -10.71
CA ALA A 455 -1.29 -17.79 -9.31
C ALA A 455 -2.34 -18.87 -8.99
N GLU A 456 -2.26 -19.44 -7.79
CA GLU A 456 -3.37 -20.18 -7.19
C GLU A 456 -4.51 -19.19 -6.89
N PRO A 457 -5.69 -19.34 -7.49
CA PRO A 457 -6.81 -18.45 -7.23
C PRO A 457 -7.43 -18.74 -5.86
N LEU A 458 -7.93 -17.69 -5.19
CA LEU A 458 -8.68 -17.82 -3.95
C LEU A 458 -9.94 -18.66 -4.18
N LYS A 459 -10.24 -19.55 -3.23
CA LYS A 459 -11.45 -20.37 -3.22
C LYS A 459 -12.56 -19.63 -2.50
N ILE A 460 -13.50 -19.08 -3.26
CA ILE A 460 -14.66 -18.36 -2.71
C ILE A 460 -15.86 -19.32 -2.65
N GLY A 461 -16.35 -19.58 -1.44
CA GLY A 461 -17.55 -20.39 -1.22
C GLY A 461 -18.82 -19.63 -1.63
N VAL A 462 -19.71 -20.30 -2.37
CA VAL A 462 -21.04 -19.80 -2.73
C VAL A 462 -22.11 -20.86 -2.45
N PRO A 463 -23.33 -20.50 -2.04
CA PRO A 463 -24.40 -21.46 -1.78
C PRO A 463 -24.83 -22.14 -3.09
N ALA A 464 -24.84 -23.47 -3.12
CA ALA A 464 -25.25 -24.25 -4.28
C ALA A 464 -26.77 -24.18 -4.56
N SER A 465 -27.56 -23.97 -3.51
CA SER A 465 -29.02 -23.85 -3.58
C SER A 465 -29.44 -22.64 -2.74
N ASN A 466 -30.03 -21.64 -3.41
CA ASN A 466 -30.59 -20.46 -2.77
C ASN A 466 -32.10 -20.39 -3.10
N PRO A 467 -32.99 -20.26 -2.09
CA PRO A 467 -34.42 -20.03 -2.31
C PRO A 467 -34.72 -18.78 -3.15
N HIS A 468 -33.84 -17.77 -3.14
CA HIS A 468 -33.96 -16.49 -3.85
C HIS A 468 -32.83 -16.33 -4.87
N ARG A 469 -33.03 -16.89 -6.07
CA ARG A 469 -32.00 -16.97 -7.14
C ARG A 469 -31.56 -15.59 -7.66
N GLU A 470 -32.31 -14.54 -7.39
CA GLU A 470 -31.95 -13.17 -7.75
C GLU A 470 -30.65 -12.69 -7.06
N PHE A 471 -30.31 -13.25 -5.90
CA PHE A 471 -29.13 -12.87 -5.12
C PHE A 471 -27.89 -13.68 -5.50
N VAL A 472 -28.03 -15.01 -5.59
CA VAL A 472 -27.01 -15.94 -6.07
C VAL A 472 -27.69 -17.08 -6.82
N ASP A 473 -27.31 -17.27 -8.07
CA ASP A 473 -27.74 -18.36 -8.95
C ASP A 473 -26.52 -19.02 -9.60
N ILE A 474 -26.57 -20.35 -9.72
CA ILE A 474 -25.50 -21.14 -10.31
C ILE A 474 -26.01 -21.77 -11.59
N VAL A 475 -25.45 -21.30 -12.71
CA VAL A 475 -25.74 -21.82 -14.04
C VAL A 475 -24.61 -22.74 -14.46
N TYR A 476 -24.94 -24.00 -14.69
CA TYR A 476 -24.01 -24.97 -15.26
C TYR A 476 -23.94 -24.79 -16.78
N ASP A 477 -22.72 -24.75 -17.33
CA ASP A 477 -22.49 -24.68 -18.77
C ASP A 477 -23.08 -25.91 -19.49
N GLN A 478 -23.41 -25.79 -20.78
CA GLN A 478 -24.13 -26.79 -21.59
C GLN A 478 -23.45 -28.17 -21.62
N PHE A 479 -22.14 -28.23 -21.32
CA PHE A 479 -21.34 -29.44 -21.25
C PHE A 479 -20.99 -29.89 -19.81
N GLY A 480 -21.56 -29.26 -18.77
CA GLY A 480 -21.38 -29.60 -17.36
C GLY A 480 -19.98 -29.38 -16.78
N ARG A 481 -19.09 -28.70 -17.53
CA ARG A 481 -17.67 -28.53 -17.17
C ARG A 481 -17.30 -27.16 -16.62
N GLY A 482 -18.14 -26.15 -16.84
CA GLY A 482 -17.95 -24.78 -16.33
C GLY A 482 -19.12 -24.36 -15.42
N ILE A 483 -18.81 -23.64 -14.36
CA ILE A 483 -19.79 -23.08 -13.42
C ILE A 483 -19.80 -21.57 -13.61
N VAL A 484 -20.96 -21.00 -13.91
CA VAL A 484 -21.15 -19.56 -13.99
C VAL A 484 -22.05 -19.13 -12.84
N VAL A 485 -21.48 -18.39 -11.89
CA VAL A 485 -22.21 -17.85 -10.75
C VAL A 485 -22.67 -16.44 -11.08
N LYS A 486 -23.95 -16.14 -10.89
CA LYS A 486 -24.55 -14.82 -11.17
C LYS A 486 -25.45 -14.41 -10.02
N GLY A 487 -25.87 -13.16 -9.99
CA GLY A 487 -26.84 -12.63 -9.03
C GLY A 487 -26.40 -11.29 -8.46
N PHE A 488 -27.29 -10.66 -7.70
CA PHE A 488 -27.04 -9.34 -7.12
C PHE A 488 -25.79 -9.32 -6.24
N SER A 489 -25.61 -10.30 -5.35
CA SER A 489 -24.49 -10.38 -4.42
C SER A 489 -23.15 -10.56 -5.14
N ILE A 490 -23.14 -11.32 -6.23
CA ILE A 490 -21.96 -11.51 -7.10
C ILE A 490 -21.60 -10.21 -7.82
N ASN A 491 -22.60 -9.51 -8.37
CA ASN A 491 -22.37 -8.23 -9.05
C ASN A 491 -21.80 -7.16 -8.10
N VAL A 492 -22.23 -7.13 -6.84
CA VAL A 492 -21.68 -6.23 -5.82
C VAL A 492 -20.23 -6.58 -5.51
N PHE A 493 -19.90 -7.88 -5.39
CA PHE A 493 -18.53 -8.33 -5.19
C PHE A 493 -17.62 -7.97 -6.37
N ASP A 494 -18.04 -8.25 -7.60
CA ASP A 494 -17.32 -7.90 -8.82
C ASP A 494 -17.10 -6.38 -8.97
N ALA A 495 -18.09 -5.58 -8.60
CA ALA A 495 -17.95 -4.13 -8.56
C ALA A 495 -16.89 -3.69 -7.55
N THR A 496 -16.83 -4.35 -6.38
CA THR A 496 -15.84 -4.08 -5.34
C THR A 496 -14.42 -4.40 -5.82
N LEU A 497 -14.24 -5.51 -6.54
CA LEU A 497 -12.94 -5.90 -7.10
C LEU A 497 -12.36 -4.85 -8.07
N LYS A 498 -13.20 -4.10 -8.78
CA LYS A 498 -12.75 -3.04 -9.72
C LYS A 498 -12.09 -1.85 -9.02
N PHE A 499 -12.39 -1.63 -7.73
CA PHE A 499 -11.80 -0.55 -6.94
C PHE A 499 -10.53 -0.96 -6.21
N LEU A 500 -10.21 -2.26 -6.17
CA LEU A 500 -8.99 -2.73 -5.52
C LEU A 500 -7.75 -2.30 -6.31
N PRO A 501 -6.70 -1.81 -5.63
CA PRO A 501 -5.45 -1.44 -6.29
C PRO A 501 -4.61 -2.66 -6.70
N TYR A 502 -5.13 -3.89 -6.56
CA TYR A 502 -4.51 -5.16 -6.93
C TYR A 502 -5.58 -6.12 -7.48
N HIS A 503 -5.19 -7.04 -8.37
CA HIS A 503 -6.08 -8.09 -8.87
C HIS A 503 -6.18 -9.25 -7.89
N LEU A 504 -7.41 -9.70 -7.64
CA LEU A 504 -7.71 -10.81 -6.76
C LEU A 504 -8.17 -12.03 -7.59
N PRO A 505 -7.25 -12.91 -8.05
CA PRO A 505 -7.65 -14.12 -8.76
C PRO A 505 -8.46 -14.99 -7.81
N HIS A 506 -9.66 -15.37 -8.23
CA HIS A 506 -10.57 -16.16 -7.43
C HIS A 506 -11.36 -17.12 -8.31
N ILE A 507 -11.82 -18.21 -7.70
CA ILE A 507 -12.76 -19.15 -8.27
C ILE A 507 -13.93 -19.30 -7.31
N PHE A 508 -15.13 -19.38 -7.85
CA PHE A 508 -16.30 -19.70 -7.07
C PHE A 508 -16.44 -21.22 -6.93
N VAL A 509 -16.59 -21.68 -5.70
CA VAL A 509 -16.76 -23.09 -5.37
C VAL A 509 -18.15 -23.26 -4.74
N PRO A 510 -19.08 -23.97 -5.41
CA PRO A 510 -20.42 -24.17 -4.87
C PRO A 510 -20.38 -25.11 -3.67
N PHE A 511 -21.23 -24.83 -2.69
CA PHE A 511 -21.35 -25.62 -1.46
C PHE A 511 -22.79 -26.07 -1.24
N ASN A 512 -22.98 -27.38 -1.10
CA ASN A 512 -24.26 -28.00 -0.75
C ASN A 512 -24.42 -28.03 0.78
N GLY A 513 -25.27 -27.17 1.33
CA GLY A 513 -25.58 -27.16 2.75
C GLY A 513 -26.26 -25.88 3.21
N THR A 514 -26.32 -25.68 4.52
CA THR A 514 -26.87 -24.44 5.11
C THR A 514 -25.85 -23.30 5.07
N TYR A 515 -26.33 -22.06 5.15
CA TYR A 515 -25.46 -20.88 5.27
C TYR A 515 -24.54 -20.94 6.50
N ASP A 516 -25.00 -21.53 7.60
CA ASP A 516 -24.17 -21.72 8.80
C ASP A 516 -22.98 -22.65 8.50
N SER A 517 -23.23 -23.78 7.85
CA SER A 517 -22.20 -24.74 7.45
C SER A 517 -21.25 -24.18 6.38
N LEU A 518 -21.75 -23.34 5.48
CA LEU A 518 -20.96 -22.64 4.47
C LEU A 518 -19.96 -21.67 5.12
N VAL A 519 -20.43 -20.85 6.06
CA VAL A 519 -19.56 -19.92 6.78
C VAL A 519 -18.55 -20.66 7.68
N GLU A 520 -18.93 -21.80 8.24
CA GLU A 520 -18.02 -22.66 9.00
C GLU A 520 -16.84 -23.19 8.15
N GLN A 521 -17.02 -23.38 6.84
CA GLN A 521 -15.92 -23.77 5.94
C GLN A 521 -14.80 -22.73 5.86
N VAL A 522 -15.12 -21.45 6.11
CA VAL A 522 -14.12 -20.38 6.20
C VAL A 522 -13.24 -20.62 7.43
N LYS A 523 -13.86 -20.87 8.60
CA LYS A 523 -13.15 -21.21 9.86
C LYS A 523 -12.25 -22.43 9.71
N LEU A 524 -12.68 -23.42 8.92
CA LEU A 524 -11.92 -24.64 8.63
C LEU A 524 -10.85 -24.46 7.55
N GLN A 525 -10.69 -23.25 6.98
CA GLN A 525 -9.73 -22.93 5.91
C GLN A 525 -9.94 -23.73 4.61
N ASN A 526 -11.15 -24.25 4.38
CA ASN A 526 -11.50 -24.89 3.11
C ASN A 526 -11.85 -23.85 2.02
N TYR A 527 -12.35 -22.69 2.45
CA TYR A 527 -12.60 -21.51 1.61
C TYR A 527 -11.91 -20.28 2.21
N ASP A 528 -11.37 -19.42 1.34
CA ASP A 528 -10.70 -18.18 1.74
C ASP A 528 -11.69 -17.06 2.08
N ALA A 529 -12.86 -17.11 1.44
CA ALA A 529 -13.97 -16.18 1.66
C ALA A 529 -15.31 -16.82 1.27
N VAL A 530 -16.41 -16.23 1.73
CA VAL A 530 -17.77 -16.55 1.28
C VAL A 530 -18.43 -15.29 0.73
N VAL A 531 -18.93 -15.39 -0.50
CA VAL A 531 -19.61 -14.30 -1.23
C VAL A 531 -21.03 -14.74 -1.53
N ALA A 532 -21.98 -14.23 -0.75
CA ALA A 532 -23.41 -14.47 -0.92
C ALA A 532 -24.22 -13.42 -0.13
N ASP A 533 -25.54 -13.54 -0.19
CA ASP A 533 -26.57 -12.91 0.66
C ASP A 533 -26.52 -13.41 2.13
N THR A 534 -25.31 -13.59 2.67
CA THR A 534 -25.09 -14.13 4.01
C THR A 534 -25.47 -13.10 5.09
N ALA A 535 -26.55 -13.36 5.81
CA ALA A 535 -26.94 -12.55 6.96
C ALA A 535 -25.89 -12.58 8.09
N ILE A 536 -25.54 -11.39 8.60
CA ILE A 536 -24.64 -11.20 9.73
C ILE A 536 -25.37 -11.56 11.03
N VAL A 537 -25.06 -12.73 11.61
CA VAL A 537 -25.64 -13.19 12.88
C VAL A 537 -24.54 -13.61 13.86
N ALA A 538 -24.81 -13.50 15.17
CA ALA A 538 -23.82 -13.70 16.21
C ALA A 538 -23.07 -15.06 16.12
N LYS A 539 -23.77 -16.13 15.76
CA LYS A 539 -23.16 -17.46 15.58
C LYS A 539 -22.15 -17.49 14.43
N ARG A 540 -22.44 -16.83 13.31
CA ARG A 540 -21.56 -16.77 12.13
C ARG A 540 -20.40 -15.81 12.33
N PHE A 541 -20.60 -14.75 13.11
CA PHE A 541 -19.55 -13.79 13.46
C PHE A 541 -18.38 -14.43 14.21
N GLN A 542 -18.59 -15.57 14.88
CA GLN A 542 -17.52 -16.34 15.53
C GLN A 542 -16.66 -17.17 14.55
N CYS A 543 -17.05 -17.26 13.28
CA CYS A 543 -16.38 -18.08 12.26
C CYS A 543 -15.45 -17.28 11.33
N GLY A 544 -15.56 -15.95 11.30
CA GLY A 544 -14.75 -15.08 10.46
C GLY A 544 -15.14 -13.61 10.58
N GLU A 545 -14.38 -12.73 9.94
CA GLU A 545 -14.67 -11.30 9.85
C GLU A 545 -15.68 -11.03 8.74
N PHE A 546 -16.63 -10.13 9.02
CA PHE A 546 -17.63 -9.71 8.06
C PHE A 546 -17.31 -8.33 7.48
N SER A 547 -17.62 -8.14 6.20
CA SER A 547 -17.68 -6.81 5.60
C SER A 547 -18.78 -5.97 6.24
N GLN A 548 -18.75 -4.66 6.00
CA GLN A 548 -19.93 -3.83 6.22
C GLN A 548 -21.12 -4.38 5.41
N PRO A 549 -22.36 -4.32 5.94
CA PRO A 549 -23.52 -4.84 5.24
C PRO A 549 -23.77 -4.04 3.96
N TYR A 550 -23.94 -4.74 2.83
CA TYR A 550 -24.18 -4.10 1.52
C TYR A 550 -25.66 -4.10 1.12
N ALA A 551 -26.52 -4.79 1.87
CA ALA A 551 -27.96 -4.85 1.66
C ALA A 551 -28.73 -4.55 2.96
N ASP A 552 -29.99 -4.16 2.79
CA ASP A 552 -30.88 -3.81 3.91
C ASP A 552 -30.99 -4.94 4.93
N SER A 553 -31.11 -4.55 6.20
CA SER A 553 -31.26 -5.48 7.30
C SER A 553 -32.66 -5.42 7.90
N GLY A 554 -33.18 -6.58 8.28
CA GLY A 554 -34.49 -6.68 8.92
C GLY A 554 -35.23 -7.95 8.55
N LEU A 555 -36.09 -8.40 9.47
CA LEU A 555 -37.03 -9.49 9.26
C LEU A 555 -38.45 -8.92 9.43
N GLN A 556 -39.33 -9.17 8.47
CA GLN A 556 -40.71 -8.68 8.52
C GLN A 556 -41.70 -9.73 8.02
N MET A 557 -42.95 -9.57 8.42
CA MET A 557 -44.02 -10.49 8.08
C MET A 557 -44.71 -10.10 6.77
N LEU A 558 -44.91 -11.11 5.92
CA LEU A 558 -45.68 -11.08 4.69
C LEU A 558 -47.06 -11.72 4.92
N ILE A 559 -48.11 -11.03 4.48
CA ILE A 559 -49.50 -11.49 4.58
C ILE A 559 -50.26 -11.26 3.26
N ILE A 560 -51.36 -12.00 3.09
CA ILE A 560 -52.31 -11.80 1.98
C ILE A 560 -53.32 -10.70 2.31
N VAL A 561 -53.59 -9.81 1.35
CA VAL A 561 -54.58 -8.72 1.48
C VAL A 561 -55.97 -9.28 1.20
N ARG A 562 -56.81 -9.37 2.24
CA ARG A 562 -58.22 -9.78 2.11
C ARG A 562 -59.11 -8.57 1.87
N THR A 563 -59.65 -8.42 0.66
CA THR A 563 -60.71 -7.44 0.36
C THR A 563 -62.04 -7.97 0.88
N LYS A 564 -62.58 -7.37 1.96
CA LYS A 564 -63.95 -7.67 2.40
C LYS A 564 -64.92 -7.10 1.37
N ASN A 565 -65.60 -7.96 0.61
CA ASN A 565 -66.74 -7.59 -0.23
C ASN A 565 -67.93 -7.18 0.67
N ILE A 566 -67.94 -5.93 1.13
CA ILE A 566 -69.10 -5.36 1.79
C ILE A 566 -70.11 -5.01 0.69
N ASN A 567 -71.32 -5.59 0.75
CA ASN A 567 -72.42 -5.23 -0.14
C ASN A 567 -72.74 -3.75 0.01
N ARG A 568 -72.24 -2.92 -0.92
CA ARG A 568 -72.30 -1.45 -0.88
C ARG A 568 -73.74 -0.91 -0.75
N ALA A 569 -74.74 -1.68 -1.18
CA ALA A 569 -76.15 -1.27 -1.16
C ALA A 569 -76.78 -1.09 0.23
N TRP A 570 -76.27 -1.76 1.28
CA TRP A 570 -76.84 -1.70 2.64
C TRP A 570 -76.01 -0.87 3.63
N LEU A 571 -75.02 -0.11 3.15
CA LEU A 571 -74.16 0.72 4.01
C LEU A 571 -74.94 1.82 4.74
N PHE A 572 -76.07 2.29 4.20
CA PHE A 572 -76.86 3.38 4.80
C PHE A 572 -77.58 2.99 6.11
N THR A 573 -77.73 1.69 6.42
CA THR A 573 -78.38 1.25 7.67
C THR A 573 -77.39 1.13 8.84
N LYS A 574 -76.08 1.09 8.56
CA LYS A 574 -74.99 0.94 9.54
C LYS A 574 -74.77 2.12 10.50
N PRO A 575 -75.01 3.40 10.14
CA PRO A 575 -74.71 4.54 11.00
C PRO A 575 -75.48 4.54 12.33
N PHE A 576 -76.69 3.97 12.34
CA PHE A 576 -77.52 3.84 13.55
C PHE A 576 -77.83 2.38 13.86
N SER A 577 -77.86 2.04 15.15
CA SER A 577 -78.25 0.70 15.60
C SER A 577 -79.74 0.44 15.33
N THR A 578 -80.13 -0.83 15.23
CA THR A 578 -81.54 -1.22 15.06
C THR A 578 -82.43 -0.64 16.17
N SER A 579 -81.92 -0.58 17.41
CA SER A 579 -82.60 0.05 18.54
C SER A 579 -82.82 1.56 18.33
N MET A 580 -81.83 2.25 17.78
CA MET A 580 -81.92 3.69 17.49
C MET A 580 -82.92 3.99 16.37
N TRP A 581 -82.96 3.18 15.30
CA TRP A 581 -83.97 3.28 14.25
C TRP A 581 -85.40 3.13 14.78
N ILE A 582 -85.62 2.13 15.64
CA ILE A 582 -86.93 1.91 16.28
C ILE A 582 -87.31 3.11 17.15
N THR A 583 -86.36 3.63 17.94
CA THR A 583 -86.58 4.78 18.83
C THR A 583 -86.94 6.05 18.04
N ILE A 584 -86.24 6.32 16.93
CA ILE A 584 -86.58 7.44 16.02
C ILE A 584 -88.01 7.26 15.48
N GLY A 585 -88.39 6.05 15.07
CA GLY A 585 -89.76 5.76 14.62
C GLY A 585 -90.82 6.05 15.68
N ILE A 586 -90.59 5.60 16.93
CA ILE A 586 -91.52 5.81 18.04
C ILE A 586 -91.67 7.31 18.37
N ILE A 587 -90.55 8.04 18.48
CA ILE A 587 -90.56 9.48 18.79
C ILE A 587 -91.27 10.26 17.69
N ASN A 588 -91.11 9.88 16.42
CA ASN A 588 -91.81 10.52 15.30
C ASN A 588 -93.33 10.34 15.38
N ILE A 589 -93.80 9.13 15.67
CA ILE A 589 -95.23 8.85 15.85
C ILE A 589 -95.77 9.63 17.06
N TYR A 590 -95.02 9.67 18.16
CA TYR A 590 -95.38 10.45 19.35
C TYR A 590 -95.49 11.95 19.03
N ASN A 591 -94.54 12.52 18.29
CA ASN A 591 -94.60 13.93 17.91
C ASN A 591 -95.81 14.23 17.01
N GLY A 592 -96.06 13.38 16.00
CA GLY A 592 -97.24 13.52 15.15
C GLY A 592 -98.56 13.39 15.93
N PHE A 593 -98.59 12.57 16.98
CA PHE A 593 -99.72 12.49 17.91
C PHE A 593 -99.91 13.78 18.71
N VAL A 594 -98.84 14.35 19.27
CA VAL A 594 -98.89 15.59 20.06
C VAL A 594 -99.35 16.76 19.19
N VAL A 595 -98.78 16.90 17.98
CA VAL A 595 -99.21 17.93 17.01
C VAL A 595 -100.68 17.74 16.63
N TRP A 596 -101.09 16.51 16.32
CA TRP A 596 -102.50 16.20 16.02
C TRP A 596 -103.44 16.53 17.18
N LEU A 597 -103.04 16.24 18.43
CA LEU A 597 -103.86 16.51 19.62
C LEU A 597 -104.01 18.01 19.87
N ILE A 598 -102.94 18.79 19.69
CA ILE A 598 -102.94 20.25 19.84
C ILE A 598 -103.80 20.89 18.74
N GLU A 599 -103.62 20.49 17.48
CA GLU A 599 -104.39 21.07 16.37
C GLU A 599 -105.85 20.60 16.34
N ARG A 600 -106.16 19.43 16.91
CA ARG A 600 -107.55 18.98 17.11
C ARG A 600 -108.34 19.89 18.06
N ASN A 601 -107.67 20.54 19.01
CA ASN A 601 -108.31 21.34 20.06
C ASN A 601 -108.34 22.86 19.76
N ASP A 602 -107.70 23.33 18.68
CA ASP A 602 -107.64 24.75 18.34
C ASP A 602 -108.88 25.17 17.54
N GLU A 603 -109.85 25.81 18.22
CA GLU A 603 -111.21 26.10 17.70
C GLU A 603 -111.28 27.14 16.58
N ARG A 604 -110.15 27.67 16.09
CA ARG A 604 -110.15 28.90 15.30
C ARG A 604 -109.97 28.77 13.79
N ASN A 605 -109.69 27.58 13.22
CA ASN A 605 -109.71 27.39 11.75
C ASN A 605 -109.64 25.91 11.29
N ARG A 606 -110.78 25.27 11.03
CA ARG A 606 -111.14 24.51 9.80
C ARG A 606 -112.26 23.46 10.02
N ASP A 607 -113.14 23.41 9.03
CA ASP A 607 -114.16 22.44 8.63
C ASP A 607 -114.72 21.45 9.67
N ALA A 608 -116.02 21.61 9.92
CA ALA A 608 -116.85 20.78 10.77
C ALA A 608 -116.93 19.28 10.36
N GLU A 609 -116.27 18.85 9.27
CA GLU A 609 -116.20 17.46 8.83
C GLU A 609 -115.21 16.58 9.63
N ILE A 610 -114.23 17.17 10.33
CA ILE A 610 -113.18 16.40 11.01
C ILE A 610 -113.65 15.85 12.38
N ARG A 611 -114.62 16.51 13.02
CA ARG A 611 -115.12 16.10 14.36
C ARG A 611 -116.04 14.87 14.35
N ARG A 612 -116.53 14.43 13.19
CA ARG A 612 -117.52 13.33 13.06
C ARG A 612 -117.11 12.24 12.05
N GLY A 613 -115.81 12.02 11.87
CA GLY A 613 -115.27 10.98 10.99
C GLY A 613 -114.90 9.68 11.73
N SER A 614 -115.06 8.53 11.05
CA SER A 614 -114.63 7.19 11.49
C SER A 614 -113.20 7.17 12.06
N LEU A 615 -112.97 6.39 13.13
CA LEU A 615 -111.68 6.25 13.84
C LEU A 615 -110.49 6.00 12.89
N LEU A 616 -110.71 5.29 11.79
CA LEU A 616 -109.69 5.03 10.75
C LEU A 616 -109.20 6.29 10.04
N LYS A 617 -110.08 7.27 9.77
CA LYS A 617 -109.68 8.54 9.14
C LYS A 617 -108.89 9.43 10.10
N GLN A 618 -109.17 9.37 11.40
CA GLN A 618 -108.42 10.13 12.42
C GLN A 618 -107.01 9.58 12.61
N ILE A 619 -106.86 8.25 12.65
CA ILE A 619 -105.55 7.58 12.69
C ILE A 619 -104.76 7.87 11.41
N GLY A 620 -105.42 7.87 10.25
CA GLY A 620 -104.79 8.26 8.98
C GLY A 620 -104.24 9.68 9.00
N TYR A 621 -104.97 10.63 9.58
CA TYR A 621 -104.51 12.03 9.71
C TYR A 621 -103.37 12.18 10.71
N MET A 622 -103.37 11.40 11.80
CA MET A 622 -102.29 11.34 12.79
C MET A 622 -100.99 10.80 12.17
N LEU A 623 -101.06 9.69 11.42
CA LEU A 623 -99.91 9.12 10.69
C LEU A 623 -99.43 10.05 9.58
N TYR A 624 -100.34 10.69 8.84
CA TYR A 624 -100.00 11.68 7.83
C TYR A 624 -99.30 12.90 8.45
N SER A 625 -99.76 13.37 9.61
CA SER A 625 -99.13 14.46 10.34
C SER A 625 -97.73 14.06 10.82
N ALA A 626 -97.56 12.87 11.42
CA ALA A 626 -96.26 12.33 11.82
C ALA A 626 -95.27 12.25 10.64
N PHE A 627 -95.73 11.77 9.49
CA PHE A 627 -94.91 11.66 8.28
C PHE A 627 -94.56 13.04 7.70
N LYS A 628 -95.52 13.97 7.65
CA LYS A 628 -95.31 15.33 7.17
C LYS A 628 -94.32 16.10 8.06
N THR A 629 -94.35 15.91 9.38
CA THR A 629 -93.40 16.55 10.31
C THR A 629 -91.97 16.03 10.20
N LEU A 630 -91.77 14.82 9.67
CA LEU A 630 -90.45 14.20 9.52
C LEU A 630 -89.72 14.74 8.28
N PHE A 631 -90.46 15.05 7.21
CA PHE A 631 -89.89 15.41 5.89
C PHE A 631 -90.15 16.86 5.44
N SER A 632 -91.02 17.62 6.12
CA SER A 632 -91.38 18.98 5.69
C SER A 632 -90.94 20.03 6.71
N LEU A 633 -90.15 21.00 6.26
CA LEU A 633 -89.70 22.17 7.03
C LEU A 633 -90.75 23.31 7.06
N ASN A 634 -91.92 23.12 6.45
CA ASN A 634 -92.93 24.18 6.29
C ASN A 634 -93.82 24.32 7.54
N VAL A 635 -93.39 25.16 8.48
CA VAL A 635 -94.12 25.54 9.71
C VAL A 635 -95.39 26.37 9.43
N ASP A 636 -95.51 26.94 8.23
CA ASP A 636 -96.55 27.93 7.86
C ASP A 636 -97.98 27.38 7.83
N ASN A 637 -98.17 26.06 7.88
CA ASN A 637 -99.49 25.42 7.86
C ASN A 637 -100.10 25.13 9.24
N LEU A 638 -99.42 25.50 10.33
CA LEU A 638 -99.85 25.22 11.70
C LEU A 638 -100.61 26.43 12.29
N SER A 639 -101.83 26.19 12.80
CA SER A 639 -102.72 27.25 13.29
C SER A 639 -102.40 27.71 14.72
N SER A 640 -101.93 26.78 15.57
CA SER A 640 -101.71 27.02 17.00
C SER A 640 -100.29 27.51 17.29
N ASN A 641 -100.16 28.53 18.15
CA ASN A 641 -98.85 28.95 18.66
C ASN A 641 -98.17 27.83 19.47
N LEU A 642 -98.93 26.93 20.10
CA LEU A 642 -98.40 25.81 20.86
C LEU A 642 -97.82 24.72 19.93
N SER A 643 -98.49 24.41 18.81
CA SER A 643 -97.99 23.45 17.83
C SER A 643 -96.72 23.96 17.13
N ARG A 644 -96.62 25.28 16.91
CA ARG A 644 -95.40 25.92 16.39
C ARG A 644 -94.20 25.75 17.32
N ILE A 645 -94.37 25.93 18.63
CA ILE A 645 -93.28 25.75 19.62
C ILE A 645 -92.82 24.28 19.65
N VAL A 646 -93.77 23.34 19.71
CA VAL A 646 -93.47 21.89 19.69
C VAL A 646 -92.70 21.52 18.41
N MET A 647 -93.08 22.10 17.27
CA MET A 647 -92.40 21.86 16.00
C MET A 647 -91.00 22.46 15.94
N VAL A 648 -90.75 23.63 16.55
CA VAL A 648 -89.38 24.19 16.62
C VAL A 648 -88.45 23.26 17.41
N VAL A 649 -88.90 22.73 18.54
CA VAL A 649 -88.12 21.77 19.34
C VAL A 649 -87.86 20.48 18.56
N TRP A 650 -88.88 19.98 17.84
CA TRP A 650 -88.75 18.81 16.97
C TRP A 650 -87.76 19.03 15.83
N LEU A 651 -87.84 20.17 15.13
CA LEU A 651 -86.92 20.49 14.02
C LEU A 651 -85.47 20.56 14.50
N PHE A 652 -85.23 21.07 15.71
CA PHE A 652 -83.90 21.04 16.32
C PHE A 652 -83.40 19.61 16.55
N LEU A 653 -84.25 18.72 17.08
CA LEU A 653 -83.91 17.30 17.28
C LEU A 653 -83.66 16.58 15.95
N ALA A 654 -84.52 16.80 14.94
CA ALA A 654 -84.37 16.22 13.60
C ALA A 654 -83.08 16.69 12.91
N LEU A 655 -82.70 17.96 13.09
CA LEU A 655 -81.44 18.50 12.60
C LEU A 655 -80.24 17.80 13.25
N VAL A 656 -80.24 17.65 14.58
CA VAL A 656 -79.18 16.92 15.29
C VAL A 656 -79.07 15.48 14.81
N LEU A 657 -80.19 14.76 14.68
CA LEU A 657 -80.22 13.38 14.18
C LEU A 657 -79.67 13.26 12.76
N THR A 658 -80.03 14.19 11.87
CA THR A 658 -79.56 14.20 10.48
C THR A 658 -78.06 14.46 10.40
N GLN A 659 -77.56 15.44 11.16
CA GLN A 659 -76.14 15.76 11.23
C GLN A 659 -75.32 14.61 11.80
N SER A 660 -75.79 13.97 12.87
CA SER A 660 -75.14 12.78 13.44
C SER A 660 -75.12 11.62 12.45
N PHE A 661 -76.21 11.38 11.72
CA PHE A 661 -76.26 10.35 10.69
C PHE A 661 -75.22 10.60 9.59
N THR A 662 -75.16 11.81 9.05
CA THR A 662 -74.19 12.18 8.01
C THR A 662 -72.75 12.07 8.51
N ALA A 663 -72.46 12.54 9.73
CA ALA A 663 -71.11 12.44 10.32
C ALA A 663 -70.66 10.99 10.50
N SER A 664 -71.52 10.12 11.04
CA SER A 664 -71.21 8.70 11.22
C SER A 664 -71.07 7.96 9.88
N LEU A 665 -71.91 8.30 8.88
CA LEU A 665 -71.79 7.72 7.54
C LEU A 665 -70.48 8.15 6.86
N SER A 666 -70.12 9.44 6.96
CA SER A 666 -68.85 9.96 6.45
C SER A 666 -67.64 9.30 7.13
N ALA A 667 -67.67 9.10 8.45
CA ALA A 667 -66.62 8.39 9.17
C ALA A 667 -66.45 6.95 8.65
N ILE A 668 -67.55 6.23 8.39
CA ILE A 668 -67.52 4.88 7.81
C ILE A 668 -66.90 4.87 6.41
N PHE A 669 -67.18 5.89 5.58
CA PHE A 669 -66.59 5.98 4.24
C PHE A 669 -65.10 6.34 4.27
N SER A 670 -64.68 7.19 5.21
CA SER A 670 -63.26 7.56 5.38
C SER A 670 -62.41 6.41 5.92
N ASP A 671 -62.98 5.52 6.74
CA ASP A 671 -62.27 4.39 7.36
C ASP A 671 -62.08 3.18 6.41
N GLN A 672 -62.79 3.13 5.28
CA GLN A 672 -62.66 2.01 4.32
C GLN A 672 -61.35 2.04 3.51
N GLY A 673 -60.53 3.08 3.67
CA GLY A 673 -59.31 3.32 2.88
C GLY A 673 -58.01 2.81 3.48
N ASN A 674 -57.92 2.57 4.79
CA ASN A 674 -56.66 2.26 5.47
C ASN A 674 -56.91 1.31 6.65
N ASP A 675 -56.79 0.00 6.41
CA ASP A 675 -55.94 -0.91 7.19
C ASP A 675 -56.30 -2.37 6.85
N PRO A 676 -55.38 -3.15 6.24
CA PRO A 676 -55.46 -4.60 6.38
C PRO A 676 -55.35 -4.86 7.88
N ALA A 677 -56.40 -5.44 8.48
CA ALA A 677 -56.43 -5.81 9.90
C ALA A 677 -55.06 -6.30 10.34
N THR A 678 -54.38 -5.54 11.21
CA THR A 678 -52.99 -5.75 11.60
C THR A 678 -52.87 -7.14 12.21
N VAL A 679 -52.54 -8.13 11.39
CA VAL A 679 -52.16 -9.46 11.87
C VAL A 679 -50.89 -9.23 12.67
N ASP A 680 -50.96 -9.49 13.96
CA ASP A 680 -49.85 -9.33 14.88
C ASP A 680 -49.27 -10.69 15.26
N VAL A 681 -47.99 -10.71 15.62
CA VAL A 681 -47.26 -11.94 15.99
C VAL A 681 -47.93 -12.63 17.17
N GLU A 682 -48.47 -11.85 18.12
CA GLU A 682 -49.18 -12.39 19.27
C GLU A 682 -50.47 -13.10 18.87
N THR A 683 -51.20 -12.58 17.87
CA THR A 683 -52.40 -13.24 17.35
C THR A 683 -52.05 -14.57 16.71
N LEU A 684 -51.03 -14.62 15.85
CA LEU A 684 -50.59 -15.86 15.22
C LEU A 684 -50.13 -16.93 16.22
N ARG A 685 -49.43 -16.49 17.28
CA ARG A 685 -49.01 -17.36 18.39
C ARG A 685 -50.19 -17.94 19.15
N LYS A 686 -51.18 -17.10 19.51
CA LYS A 686 -52.37 -17.53 20.27
C LYS A 686 -53.27 -18.47 19.45
N THR A 687 -53.37 -18.26 18.13
CA THR A 687 -54.20 -19.09 17.26
C THR A 687 -53.52 -20.38 16.80
N GLY A 688 -52.23 -20.56 17.09
CA GLY A 688 -51.46 -21.71 16.60
C GLY A 688 -51.38 -21.73 15.07
N ALA A 689 -51.32 -20.56 14.42
CA ALA A 689 -51.33 -20.48 12.97
C ALA A 689 -50.00 -20.96 12.38
N LYS A 690 -50.05 -21.59 11.20
CA LYS A 690 -48.85 -22.02 10.46
C LYS A 690 -48.15 -20.81 9.85
N ILE A 691 -46.84 -20.71 10.06
CA ILE A 691 -45.99 -19.60 9.63
C ILE A 691 -44.89 -20.13 8.71
N GLY A 692 -44.79 -19.57 7.50
CA GLY A 692 -43.76 -19.91 6.52
C GLY A 692 -42.44 -19.18 6.77
N CYS A 693 -41.31 -19.85 6.53
CA CYS A 693 -39.99 -19.21 6.46
C CYS A 693 -38.99 -20.07 5.68
N ASP A 694 -37.87 -19.46 5.29
CA ASP A 694 -36.84 -20.13 4.47
C ASP A 694 -36.18 -21.26 5.27
N GLY A 695 -36.33 -22.50 4.78
CA GLY A 695 -35.99 -23.71 5.55
C GLY A 695 -34.51 -23.87 5.92
N GLY A 696 -33.61 -23.25 5.16
CA GLY A 696 -32.16 -23.23 5.41
C GLY A 696 -31.65 -21.96 6.07
N SER A 697 -32.54 -21.03 6.46
CA SER A 697 -32.18 -19.73 7.02
C SER A 697 -32.16 -19.73 8.55
N PHE A 698 -31.45 -18.75 9.12
CA PHE A 698 -31.46 -18.49 10.58
C PHE A 698 -32.85 -18.09 11.08
N VAL A 699 -33.76 -17.69 10.19
CA VAL A 699 -35.14 -17.30 10.51
C VAL A 699 -35.88 -18.43 11.23
N VAL A 700 -35.63 -19.70 10.89
CA VAL A 700 -36.23 -20.85 11.60
C VAL A 700 -35.88 -20.82 13.10
N ALA A 701 -34.61 -20.57 13.41
CA ALA A 701 -34.15 -20.45 14.79
C ALA A 701 -34.71 -19.17 15.43
N TYR A 702 -34.78 -18.06 14.70
CA TYR A 702 -35.35 -16.80 15.21
C TYR A 702 -36.83 -16.93 15.60
N LEU A 703 -37.66 -17.57 14.75
CA LEU A 703 -39.08 -17.80 15.03
C LEU A 703 -39.29 -18.67 16.27
N ARG A 704 -38.45 -19.70 16.44
CA ARG A 704 -38.52 -20.62 17.58
C ARG A 704 -37.99 -20.00 18.87
N ASP A 705 -36.78 -19.43 18.82
CA ASP A 705 -36.00 -19.05 20.01
C ASP A 705 -36.30 -17.62 20.48
N VAL A 706 -36.72 -16.73 19.57
CA VAL A 706 -36.99 -15.31 19.89
C VAL A 706 -38.49 -15.02 19.87
N LEU A 707 -39.21 -15.43 18.82
CA LEU A 707 -40.67 -15.19 18.72
C LEU A 707 -41.50 -16.27 19.42
N ASN A 708 -40.88 -17.31 19.97
CA ASN A 708 -41.53 -18.40 20.71
C ASN A 708 -42.69 -19.07 19.94
N ILE A 709 -42.51 -19.27 18.63
CA ILE A 709 -43.44 -20.02 17.80
C ILE A 709 -43.16 -21.52 17.96
N HIS A 710 -44.21 -22.30 18.20
CA HIS A 710 -44.10 -23.75 18.36
C HIS A 710 -43.52 -24.41 17.09
N HIS A 711 -42.68 -25.43 17.26
CA HIS A 711 -41.95 -26.02 16.14
C HIS A 711 -42.88 -26.56 15.03
N ASP A 712 -43.98 -27.19 15.42
CA ASP A 712 -44.97 -27.77 14.49
C ASP A 712 -45.72 -26.72 13.66
N ASN A 713 -45.69 -25.45 14.09
CA ASN A 713 -46.33 -24.35 13.39
C ASN A 713 -45.39 -23.65 12.41
N ILE A 714 -44.11 -24.03 12.36
CA ILE A 714 -43.11 -23.45 11.45
C ILE A 714 -43.04 -24.31 10.17
N VAL A 715 -43.48 -23.75 9.06
CA VAL A 715 -43.45 -24.38 7.74
C VAL A 715 -42.20 -23.94 7.00
N ARG A 716 -41.34 -24.89 6.65
CA ARG A 716 -40.09 -24.64 5.92
C ARG A 716 -40.36 -24.62 4.42
N ILE A 717 -40.07 -23.49 3.79
CA ILE A 717 -40.19 -23.30 2.34
C ILE A 717 -38.78 -23.23 1.75
N TYR A 718 -38.56 -23.89 0.62
CA TYR A 718 -37.24 -24.03 -0.02
C TYR A 718 -37.12 -23.26 -1.35
N SER A 719 -38.21 -22.65 -1.82
CA SER A 719 -38.28 -21.85 -3.04
C SER A 719 -39.05 -20.56 -2.76
N GLY A 720 -38.49 -19.41 -3.15
CA GLY A 720 -39.15 -18.11 -3.00
C GLY A 720 -40.50 -18.01 -3.73
N ASP A 721 -40.69 -18.83 -4.78
CA ASP A 721 -41.92 -18.84 -5.58
C ASP A 721 -43.09 -19.54 -4.90
N ASP A 722 -42.82 -20.46 -3.97
CA ASP A 722 -43.85 -21.27 -3.33
C ASP A 722 -44.65 -20.46 -2.29
N TYR A 723 -44.09 -19.35 -1.79
CA TYR A 723 -44.75 -18.49 -0.79
C TYR A 723 -46.10 -17.95 -1.26
N ALA A 724 -46.20 -17.54 -2.53
CA ALA A 724 -47.44 -17.00 -3.06
C ALA A 724 -48.55 -18.04 -3.03
N GLN A 725 -48.26 -19.26 -3.51
CA GLN A 725 -49.22 -20.36 -3.52
C GLN A 725 -49.56 -20.84 -2.10
N ALA A 726 -48.58 -20.93 -1.20
CA ALA A 726 -48.81 -21.33 0.18
C ALA A 726 -49.71 -20.34 0.95
N LEU A 727 -49.57 -19.03 0.70
CA LEU A 727 -50.44 -17.99 1.27
C LEU A 727 -51.84 -17.98 0.65
N ILE A 728 -51.96 -18.22 -0.66
CA ILE A 728 -53.25 -18.27 -1.36
C ILE A 728 -54.05 -19.51 -0.97
N ASN A 729 -53.40 -20.66 -0.85
CA ASN A 729 -54.02 -21.94 -0.47
C ASN A 729 -54.31 -22.06 1.03
N GLU A 730 -53.98 -21.03 1.82
CA GLU A 730 -54.09 -21.03 3.28
C GLU A 730 -53.29 -22.15 3.98
N GLU A 731 -52.23 -22.65 3.33
CA GLU A 731 -51.29 -23.59 3.93
C GLU A 731 -50.46 -22.91 5.04
N ILE A 732 -50.20 -21.62 4.86
CA ILE A 732 -49.62 -20.72 5.85
C ILE A 732 -50.47 -19.46 6.00
N ALA A 733 -50.59 -18.96 7.24
CA ALA A 733 -51.31 -17.73 7.53
C ALA A 733 -50.46 -16.47 7.28
N ALA A 734 -49.14 -16.60 7.44
CA ALA A 734 -48.16 -15.55 7.24
C ALA A 734 -46.78 -16.15 6.93
N ALA A 735 -45.88 -15.35 6.37
CA ALA A 735 -44.48 -15.74 6.18
C ALA A 735 -43.53 -14.70 6.78
N TYR A 736 -42.41 -15.13 7.36
CA TYR A 736 -41.34 -14.22 7.79
C TYR A 736 -40.17 -14.32 6.82
N LEU A 737 -39.82 -13.19 6.23
CA LEU A 737 -38.77 -13.09 5.23
C LEU A 737 -37.87 -11.89 5.54
N GLU A 738 -36.60 -12.02 5.16
CA GLU A 738 -35.65 -10.91 5.24
C GLU A 738 -36.10 -9.78 4.31
N VAL A 739 -35.89 -8.53 4.72
CA VAL A 739 -36.37 -7.34 4.00
C VAL A 739 -35.96 -7.31 2.51
N PRO A 740 -34.73 -7.69 2.12
CA PRO A 740 -34.36 -7.78 0.71
C PRO A 740 -35.25 -8.75 -0.09
N TYR A 741 -35.55 -9.92 0.46
CA TYR A 741 -36.43 -10.91 -0.19
C TYR A 741 -37.88 -10.42 -0.27
N LEU A 742 -38.37 -9.75 0.78
CA LEU A 742 -39.71 -9.14 0.77
C LEU A 742 -39.86 -8.11 -0.33
N LYS A 743 -38.86 -7.24 -0.52
CA LYS A 743 -38.89 -6.21 -1.57
C LYS A 743 -38.97 -6.84 -2.96
N VAL A 744 -38.18 -7.88 -3.21
CA VAL A 744 -38.22 -8.65 -4.47
C VAL A 744 -39.59 -9.32 -4.64
N PHE A 745 -40.11 -9.96 -3.59
CA PHE A 745 -41.40 -10.63 -3.62
C PHE A 745 -42.55 -9.68 -3.92
N LEU A 746 -42.63 -8.53 -3.24
CA LEU A 746 -43.69 -7.54 -3.45
C LEU A 746 -43.58 -6.86 -4.82
N ALA A 747 -42.36 -6.68 -5.33
CA ALA A 747 -42.14 -6.18 -6.68
C ALA A 747 -42.58 -7.21 -7.74
N LYS A 748 -42.46 -8.51 -7.46
CA LYS A 748 -42.95 -9.59 -8.33
C LYS A 748 -44.47 -9.75 -8.26
N TYR A 749 -45.05 -9.62 -7.07
CA TYR A 749 -46.48 -9.78 -6.79
C TYR A 749 -47.13 -8.48 -6.33
N CYS A 750 -47.24 -7.50 -7.25
CA CYS A 750 -47.69 -6.13 -6.98
C CYS A 750 -49.10 -5.98 -6.36
N LYS A 751 -49.94 -7.02 -6.40
CA LYS A 751 -51.32 -7.01 -5.89
C LYS A 751 -51.59 -8.29 -5.10
N GLY A 752 -52.32 -8.14 -4.00
CA GLY A 752 -52.79 -9.27 -3.19
C GLY A 752 -51.92 -9.60 -1.98
N PHE A 753 -50.73 -9.02 -1.85
CA PHE A 753 -49.84 -9.22 -0.71
C PHE A 753 -49.39 -7.89 -0.11
N THR A 754 -49.12 -7.89 1.20
CA THR A 754 -48.60 -6.72 1.91
C THR A 754 -47.77 -7.15 3.11
N THR A 755 -47.00 -6.22 3.68
CA THR A 755 -46.28 -6.46 4.93
C THR A 755 -47.11 -6.05 6.14
N SER A 756 -46.93 -6.75 7.26
CA SER A 756 -47.59 -6.45 8.53
C SER A 756 -46.60 -6.50 9.69
N GLY A 757 -46.91 -5.79 10.77
CA GLY A 757 -46.11 -5.78 11.99
C GLY A 757 -44.77 -5.02 11.88
N PRO A 758 -44.02 -4.97 13.00
CA PRO A 758 -42.75 -4.26 13.06
C PRO A 758 -41.65 -4.99 12.27
N ILE A 759 -40.65 -4.22 11.83
CA ILE A 759 -39.42 -4.79 11.27
C ILE A 759 -38.51 -5.17 12.43
N TYR A 760 -38.25 -6.47 12.59
CA TYR A 760 -37.32 -6.98 13.58
C TYR A 760 -35.89 -6.74 13.10
N LYS A 761 -35.10 -6.01 13.90
CA LYS A 761 -33.70 -5.72 13.57
C LYS A 761 -32.85 -6.99 13.66
N VAL A 762 -32.35 -7.40 12.50
CA VAL A 762 -31.33 -8.45 12.33
C VAL A 762 -30.14 -7.86 11.55
N GLY A 763 -29.01 -8.55 11.50
CA GLY A 763 -27.87 -8.09 10.71
C GLY A 763 -28.14 -8.18 9.21
N GLY A 764 -27.59 -7.24 8.43
CA GLY A 764 -27.73 -7.22 6.97
C GLY A 764 -26.86 -8.28 6.29
N SER A 765 -26.92 -8.34 4.95
CA SER A 765 -26.07 -9.24 4.17
C SER A 765 -24.65 -8.70 4.06
N GLY A 766 -23.65 -9.54 4.33
CA GLY A 766 -22.22 -9.19 4.24
C GLY A 766 -21.37 -10.36 3.74
N PHE A 767 -20.16 -10.05 3.26
CA PHE A 767 -19.16 -11.05 2.85
C PHE A 767 -18.32 -11.49 4.05
N VAL A 768 -17.85 -12.74 4.06
CA VAL A 768 -17.07 -13.30 5.17
C VAL A 768 -15.66 -13.68 4.70
N SER A 769 -14.63 -13.35 5.48
CA SER A 769 -13.26 -13.83 5.26
C SER A 769 -12.46 -13.94 6.57
N ILE A 770 -11.34 -14.68 6.54
CA ILE A 770 -10.35 -14.72 7.63
C ILE A 770 -9.09 -13.91 7.27
N VAL A 771 -8.92 -13.54 5.99
CA VAL A 771 -7.68 -12.95 5.50
C VAL A 771 -7.77 -11.42 5.61
N SER A 772 -7.00 -10.85 6.54
CA SER A 772 -6.92 -9.41 6.85
C SER A 772 -6.60 -8.43 5.69
N PRO A 773 -5.94 -8.79 4.55
CA PRO A 773 -5.81 -7.87 3.42
C PRO A 773 -7.06 -7.79 2.52
N LEU A 774 -8.17 -8.46 2.85
CA LEU A 774 -9.45 -8.38 2.11
C LEU A 774 -10.52 -7.54 2.81
N THR A 775 -10.35 -7.28 4.10
CA THR A 775 -11.21 -6.44 4.92
C THR A 775 -10.48 -5.10 5.15
N PRO A 776 -11.10 -3.94 4.80
CA PRO A 776 -10.45 -2.63 4.90
C PRO A 776 -10.14 -2.19 6.33
#